data_AF-A0A1G7WS69-F1
#
_entry.id   AF-A0A1G7WS69-F1
#
_cell.length_a   1.000
_cell.length_b   1.000
_cell.length_c   1.000
_cell.angle_alpha   90.00
_cell.angle_beta   90.00
_cell.angle_gamma   90.00
#
_symmetry.space_group_name_H-M   'P 1'
#
loop_
_entity.id
_entity.type
_entity.pdbx_description
1 polymer ?
#
loop_
_entity_poly.entity_id
_entity_poly.type
_entity_poly.pdbx_seq_one_letter_code
_entity_poly.pdbx_strand_id
1 'polypeptide(L)'
;MTVQFSDDDVYSFDFSISAFPQILNNRKAHSRMIGDIYDFICIQEHGTNRSKRPRSVKVQKSRFILSLYVVDYLLLNGGELGVYQFGFSTVVGMHLKQMLAARASSADLLTGLMQWPERLNTFLQSKSAHLTEAQVSACISECPFLSVVNASTDGRSLDMTEEQLIRARCWMWSNGYYTKTENQGYRFVPNNKLLSEKIYHGTIWVHRNEVKKPLFDELCIEKTDGFCREYPGAQVRATALDDACSERSFRKFLSALLNAKPLSTVGCAFPLKSIEEIESFSLPDAIRLKLDGRYLSVPAPYALDAVGKAISFFLEHSRHLLTSYAHVLFAARAASKSVNRYSFRNGIEHVLHPLSRDMGIKKWSVSQEIRVAHLLKKDTPKAPASEFFRRFRENEGLLELVHALYGAMQLIIGMLMAARQGELIDLPVDCLDESGEWIKLLSRKSGYGGLRNEDERPIPYIGMRIVRRIKAFHALLRRHGIEAPALVFAMPNTHGTFSVDHKKYNKAIDRFLDYIQTPLNSSGERYYIRQHQLRRLFALLFYLMPFYGGLDDLRWMLRHIDPRHLEHYITNAFPGSQLVSIRSEVLAIILRENENVLVDLRTFVKAQFDTTQIDLMTNEGFEQYIHFLKRKQSDGSLQVRPVYFDTPDGTRHTFAVTVFEVEDEV
;
A
#
# COMPACT_ATOMS: atom_id res chain seq x y z
N MET A 1 13.58 -29.24 -12.70
CA MET A 1 12.23 -29.24 -12.10
C MET A 1 11.39 -28.16 -12.77
N THR A 2 10.15 -28.46 -13.14
CA THR A 2 9.20 -27.46 -13.64
C THR A 2 7.99 -27.42 -12.74
N VAL A 3 7.59 -26.22 -12.32
CA VAL A 3 6.43 -25.98 -11.45
C VAL A 3 5.49 -25.04 -12.18
N GLN A 4 4.23 -25.44 -12.33
CA GLN A 4 3.21 -24.66 -13.02
C GLN A 4 2.08 -24.30 -12.07
N PHE A 5 1.78 -23.01 -11.95
CA PHE A 5 0.67 -22.49 -11.15
C PHE A 5 -0.53 -22.05 -12.01
N SER A 6 -0.27 -21.67 -13.25
CA SER A 6 -1.23 -21.39 -14.33
C SER A 6 -0.51 -21.46 -15.68
N ASP A 7 -1.25 -21.38 -16.80
CA ASP A 7 -0.67 -21.44 -18.16
C ASP A 7 0.47 -20.43 -18.38
N ASP A 8 0.34 -19.22 -17.83
CA ASP A 8 1.36 -18.16 -17.92
C ASP A 8 2.34 -18.09 -16.73
N ASP A 9 2.24 -19.00 -15.75
CA ASP A 9 3.01 -18.93 -14.49
C ASP A 9 3.75 -20.25 -14.25
N VAL A 10 4.81 -20.44 -15.05
CA VAL A 10 5.68 -21.62 -15.06
C VAL A 10 7.08 -21.25 -14.61
N TYR A 11 7.61 -21.99 -13.63
CA TYR A 11 8.98 -21.87 -13.16
C TYR A 11 9.77 -23.12 -13.50
N SER A 12 10.86 -22.96 -14.25
CA SER A 12 11.80 -24.04 -14.56
C SER A 12 13.13 -23.80 -13.84
N PHE A 13 13.64 -24.84 -13.19
CA PHE A 13 14.91 -24.82 -12.43
C PHE A 13 15.83 -25.92 -12.95
N ASP A 14 17.07 -25.51 -13.24
CA ASP A 14 18.18 -26.41 -13.53
C ASP A 14 18.91 -26.77 -12.23
N PHE A 15 19.08 -28.07 -12.01
CA PHE A 15 19.79 -28.63 -10.86
C PHE A 15 21.08 -29.37 -11.30
N SER A 16 21.65 -29.00 -12.46
CA SER A 16 22.91 -29.53 -12.96
C SER A 16 24.09 -29.19 -12.04
N ILE A 17 25.14 -30.02 -12.06
CA ILE A 17 26.38 -29.78 -11.28
C ILE A 17 27.00 -28.42 -11.63
N SER A 18 26.87 -27.98 -12.89
CA SER A 18 27.31 -26.64 -13.33
C SER A 18 26.59 -25.50 -12.62
N ALA A 19 25.37 -25.70 -12.13
CA ALA A 19 24.64 -24.71 -11.35
C ALA A 19 25.19 -24.58 -9.91
N PHE A 20 25.97 -25.56 -9.44
CA PHE A 20 26.56 -25.59 -8.10
C PHE A 20 28.06 -25.90 -8.15
N PRO A 21 28.89 -24.96 -8.61
CA PRO A 21 30.33 -25.20 -8.79
C PRO A 21 31.07 -25.51 -7.48
N GLN A 22 30.45 -25.21 -6.33
CA GLN A 22 30.93 -25.59 -5.00
C GLN A 22 30.92 -27.11 -4.77
N ILE A 23 30.18 -27.87 -5.59
CA ILE A 23 30.07 -29.33 -5.51
C ILE A 23 31.10 -29.94 -6.46
N LEU A 24 32.33 -30.09 -5.96
CA LEU A 24 33.43 -30.72 -6.70
C LEU A 24 33.12 -32.22 -6.94
N ASN A 25 32.78 -32.59 -8.18
CA ASN A 25 32.77 -33.96 -8.76
C ASN A 25 32.14 -35.12 -7.96
N ASN A 26 31.45 -34.88 -6.83
CA ASN A 26 30.86 -35.91 -5.98
C ASN A 26 29.38 -36.11 -6.30
N ARG A 27 29.10 -37.00 -7.28
CA ARG A 27 27.74 -37.29 -7.76
C ARG A 27 26.77 -37.77 -6.66
N LYS A 28 27.25 -38.52 -5.65
CA LYS A 28 26.40 -39.03 -4.57
C LYS A 28 25.96 -37.92 -3.62
N ALA A 29 26.89 -37.06 -3.22
CA ALA A 29 26.59 -35.89 -2.39
C ALA A 29 25.63 -34.93 -3.10
N HIS A 30 25.90 -34.67 -4.39
CA HIS A 30 25.03 -33.88 -5.26
C HIS A 30 23.59 -34.43 -5.33
N SER A 31 23.44 -35.74 -5.51
CA SER A 31 22.13 -36.39 -5.58
C SER A 31 21.34 -36.30 -4.28
N ARG A 32 22.01 -36.42 -3.12
CA ARG A 32 21.34 -36.33 -1.81
C ARG A 32 20.83 -34.92 -1.54
N MET A 33 21.68 -33.91 -1.74
CA MET A 33 21.31 -32.52 -1.56
C MET A 33 20.13 -32.13 -2.46
N ILE A 34 20.15 -32.54 -3.74
CA ILE A 34 19.04 -32.26 -4.67
C ILE A 34 17.75 -32.95 -4.24
N GLY A 35 17.84 -34.20 -3.77
CA GLY A 35 16.69 -34.92 -3.22
C GLY A 35 16.04 -34.15 -2.06
N ASP A 36 16.85 -33.74 -1.08
CA ASP A 36 16.37 -32.97 0.07
C ASP A 36 15.74 -31.62 -0.35
N ILE A 37 16.32 -30.93 -1.34
CA ILE A 37 15.75 -29.69 -1.89
C ILE A 37 14.39 -29.96 -2.54
N TYR A 38 14.31 -30.99 -3.38
CA TYR A 38 13.09 -31.34 -4.10
C TYR A 38 11.97 -31.70 -3.12
N ASP A 39 12.26 -32.59 -2.17
CA ASP A 39 11.30 -33.03 -1.16
C ASP A 39 10.82 -31.87 -0.30
N PHE A 40 11.73 -31.00 0.15
CA PHE A 40 11.38 -29.84 0.97
C PHE A 40 10.51 -28.80 0.24
N ILE A 41 10.70 -28.65 -1.08
CA ILE A 41 9.84 -27.79 -1.90
C ILE A 41 8.46 -28.44 -2.08
N CYS A 42 8.42 -29.73 -2.40
CA CYS A 42 7.18 -30.46 -2.65
C CYS A 42 6.30 -30.60 -1.39
N ILE A 43 6.90 -30.76 -0.21
CA ILE A 43 6.15 -30.95 1.04
C ILE A 43 5.31 -29.72 1.43
N GLN A 44 5.63 -28.52 0.91
CA GLN A 44 4.91 -27.29 1.23
C GLN A 44 3.43 -27.31 0.85
N GLU A 45 3.08 -28.02 -0.24
CA GLU A 45 1.71 -28.18 -0.76
C GLU A 45 1.21 -29.62 -0.69
N HIS A 46 1.95 -30.50 -0.03
CA HIS A 46 1.55 -31.89 0.17
C HIS A 46 0.28 -32.02 1.04
N GLY A 47 -0.46 -33.12 0.84
CA GLY A 47 -1.73 -33.42 1.51
C GLY A 47 -1.69 -33.37 3.03
N THR A 48 -0.55 -33.73 3.61
CA THR A 48 -0.32 -33.75 5.06
C THR A 48 -0.23 -32.36 5.68
N ASN A 49 0.16 -31.34 4.90
CA ASN A 49 0.35 -29.97 5.37
C ASN A 49 -0.80 -29.04 4.99
N ARG A 50 -1.86 -29.53 4.32
CA ARG A 50 -3.02 -28.73 3.91
C ARG A 50 -4.25 -29.10 4.74
N SER A 51 -5.11 -28.11 5.01
CA SER A 51 -6.44 -28.38 5.52
C SER A 51 -7.29 -29.07 4.44
N LYS A 52 -8.48 -29.56 4.79
CA LYS A 52 -9.42 -30.21 3.84
C LYS A 52 -9.79 -29.33 2.64
N ARG A 53 -9.49 -28.01 2.66
CA ARG A 53 -9.75 -27.09 1.56
C ARG A 53 -8.46 -26.77 0.78
N PRO A 54 -8.49 -26.80 -0.57
CA PRO A 54 -7.36 -26.40 -1.38
C PRO A 54 -7.04 -24.91 -1.17
N ARG A 55 -5.74 -24.57 -1.14
CA ARG A 55 -5.28 -23.18 -1.04
C ARG A 55 -5.43 -22.47 -2.38
N SER A 56 -5.67 -21.16 -2.37
CA SER A 56 -5.61 -20.35 -3.59
C SER A 56 -4.22 -20.41 -4.23
N VAL A 57 -4.14 -20.34 -5.56
CA VAL A 57 -2.88 -20.32 -6.34
C VAL A 57 -1.86 -19.31 -5.78
N LYS A 58 -2.32 -18.10 -5.42
CA LYS A 58 -1.47 -17.06 -4.82
C LYS A 58 -0.78 -17.52 -3.52
N VAL A 59 -1.48 -18.28 -2.68
CA VAL A 59 -0.94 -18.77 -1.41
C VAL A 59 0.04 -19.92 -1.66
N GLN A 60 -0.29 -20.83 -2.59
CA GLN A 60 0.61 -21.92 -3.00
C GLN A 60 1.94 -21.35 -3.52
N LYS A 61 1.86 -20.39 -4.46
CA LYS A 61 3.03 -19.66 -4.98
C LYS A 61 3.83 -18.97 -3.89
N SER A 62 3.16 -18.30 -2.94
CA SER A 62 3.85 -17.64 -1.82
C SER A 62 4.62 -18.62 -0.95
N ARG A 63 4.11 -19.82 -0.70
CA ARG A 63 4.77 -20.85 0.12
C ARG A 63 5.93 -21.50 -0.63
N PHE A 64 5.71 -21.81 -1.91
CA PHE A 64 6.76 -22.28 -2.82
C PHE A 64 7.95 -21.31 -2.88
N ILE A 65 7.70 -20.02 -3.09
CA ILE A 65 8.77 -19.00 -3.11
C ILE A 65 9.47 -18.89 -1.75
N LEU A 66 8.73 -19.00 -0.63
CA LEU A 66 9.33 -19.01 0.71
C LEU A 66 10.26 -20.21 0.91
N SER A 67 9.89 -21.41 0.45
CA SER A 67 10.80 -22.57 0.51
C SER A 67 12.06 -22.37 -0.33
N LEU A 68 11.98 -21.68 -1.48
CA LEU A 68 13.17 -21.37 -2.28
C LEU A 68 14.14 -20.45 -1.53
N TYR A 69 13.64 -19.46 -0.77
CA TYR A 69 14.52 -18.63 0.07
C TYR A 69 15.20 -19.42 1.20
N VAL A 70 14.52 -20.40 1.79
CA VAL A 70 15.15 -21.30 2.77
C VAL A 70 16.27 -22.09 2.10
N VAL A 71 16.00 -22.68 0.93
CA VAL A 71 17.00 -23.45 0.19
C VAL A 71 18.20 -22.57 -0.18
N ASP A 72 17.97 -21.38 -0.70
CA ASP A 72 19.06 -20.46 -1.05
C ASP A 72 19.89 -20.04 0.16
N TYR A 73 19.27 -19.85 1.33
CA TYR A 73 20.00 -19.61 2.56
C TYR A 73 20.93 -20.78 2.91
N LEU A 74 20.41 -22.02 2.82
CA LEU A 74 21.20 -23.22 3.08
C LEU A 74 22.34 -23.39 2.07
N LEU A 75 22.13 -23.04 0.81
CA LEU A 75 23.16 -23.07 -0.23
C LEU A 75 24.22 -22.00 0.04
N LEU A 76 23.84 -20.75 0.34
CA LEU A 76 24.79 -19.67 0.62
C LEU A 76 25.71 -19.97 1.81
N ASN A 77 25.22 -20.76 2.78
CA ASN A 77 25.99 -21.19 3.95
C ASN A 77 26.42 -22.68 3.86
N GLY A 78 26.28 -23.29 2.68
CA GLY A 78 26.34 -24.74 2.53
C GLY A 78 27.69 -25.38 2.83
N GLY A 79 28.78 -24.59 2.73
CA GLY A 79 30.13 -25.03 3.09
C GLY A 79 30.27 -25.22 4.60
N GLU A 80 29.88 -24.22 5.38
CA GLU A 80 29.91 -24.26 6.85
C GLU A 80 28.89 -25.26 7.41
N LEU A 81 27.72 -25.36 6.79
CA LEU A 81 26.66 -26.28 7.20
C LEU A 81 26.88 -27.74 6.74
N GLY A 82 27.87 -28.00 5.88
CA GLY A 82 28.10 -29.31 5.28
C GLY A 82 27.00 -29.79 4.30
N VAL A 83 26.12 -28.88 3.87
CA VAL A 83 24.95 -29.18 3.00
C VAL A 83 25.38 -29.76 1.66
N TYR A 84 26.49 -29.25 1.10
CA TYR A 84 27.01 -29.71 -0.18
C TYR A 84 27.44 -31.18 -0.18
N GLN A 85 27.83 -31.72 0.99
CA GLN A 85 28.31 -33.09 1.12
C GLN A 85 27.25 -34.04 1.68
N PHE A 86 26.43 -33.57 2.63
CA PHE A 86 25.56 -34.42 3.44
C PHE A 86 24.06 -34.09 3.30
N GLY A 87 23.70 -33.14 2.45
CA GLY A 87 22.32 -32.68 2.30
C GLY A 87 21.85 -31.95 3.56
N PHE A 88 20.54 -31.94 3.81
CA PHE A 88 19.95 -31.21 4.93
C PHE A 88 20.10 -31.93 6.29
N SER A 89 20.63 -33.16 6.28
CA SER A 89 20.79 -33.97 7.49
C SER A 89 21.79 -33.41 8.53
N THR A 90 22.67 -32.48 8.12
CA THR A 90 23.61 -31.79 9.01
C THR A 90 23.06 -30.49 9.60
N VAL A 91 21.88 -30.05 9.15
CA VAL A 91 21.27 -28.79 9.59
C VAL A 91 20.56 -29.00 10.92
N VAL A 92 21.31 -28.82 12.02
CA VAL A 92 20.79 -28.97 13.38
C VAL A 92 19.96 -27.78 13.87
N GLY A 93 19.27 -27.93 15.01
CA GLY A 93 18.35 -26.92 15.56
C GLY A 93 18.99 -25.54 15.77
N MET A 94 20.27 -25.49 16.13
CA MET A 94 21.03 -24.23 16.22
C MET A 94 21.09 -23.48 14.88
N HIS A 95 21.34 -24.17 13.76
CA HIS A 95 21.38 -23.56 12.43
C HIS A 95 20.01 -23.01 12.02
N LEU A 96 18.93 -23.75 12.32
CA LEU A 96 17.57 -23.29 12.06
C LEU A 96 17.21 -22.06 12.90
N LYS A 97 17.64 -22.02 14.17
CA LYS A 97 17.48 -20.86 15.06
C LYS A 97 18.24 -19.63 14.54
N GLN A 98 19.47 -19.80 14.04
CA GLN A 98 20.25 -18.73 13.42
C GLN A 98 19.56 -18.19 12.16
N MET A 99 19.02 -19.07 11.31
CA MET A 99 18.25 -18.66 10.12
C MET A 99 16.98 -17.88 10.51
N LEU A 100 16.28 -18.30 11.57
CA LEU A 100 15.12 -17.57 12.10
C LEU A 100 15.54 -16.20 12.64
N ALA A 101 16.64 -16.10 13.39
CA ALA A 101 17.17 -14.84 13.88
C ALA A 101 17.54 -13.89 12.72
N ALA A 102 18.19 -14.40 11.68
CA ALA A 102 18.49 -13.64 10.45
C ALA A 102 17.22 -13.17 9.73
N ARG A 103 16.18 -14.01 9.66
CA ARG A 103 14.89 -13.59 9.12
C ARG A 103 14.25 -12.48 9.96
N ALA A 104 14.44 -12.49 11.27
CA ALA A 104 13.80 -11.55 12.17
C ALA A 104 14.47 -10.18 12.23
N SER A 105 15.78 -10.12 11.98
CA SER A 105 16.59 -8.90 12.09
C SER A 105 16.16 -7.77 11.17
N SER A 106 15.49 -8.07 10.05
CA SER A 106 15.02 -7.07 9.09
C SER A 106 13.61 -7.32 8.58
N ALA A 107 12.89 -6.23 8.31
CA ALA A 107 11.59 -6.20 7.66
C ALA A 107 11.70 -6.69 6.22
N ASP A 108 12.81 -6.34 5.54
CA ASP A 108 13.14 -6.86 4.23
C ASP A 108 13.84 -8.23 4.34
N LEU A 109 13.31 -9.21 3.61
CA LEU A 109 13.83 -10.57 3.66
C LEU A 109 15.24 -10.64 3.07
N LEU A 110 15.55 -9.86 2.05
CA LEU A 110 16.85 -9.93 1.38
C LEU A 110 17.94 -9.25 2.20
N THR A 111 17.61 -8.18 2.92
CA THR A 111 18.52 -7.59 3.91
C THR A 111 18.78 -8.56 5.06
N GLY A 112 17.75 -9.04 5.75
CA GLY A 112 17.96 -9.86 6.95
C GLY A 112 18.49 -11.27 6.64
N LEU A 113 17.83 -12.00 5.74
CA LEU A 113 18.11 -13.41 5.49
C LEU A 113 19.20 -13.62 4.44
N MET A 114 19.22 -12.83 3.36
CA MET A 114 20.17 -13.01 2.25
C MET A 114 21.40 -12.10 2.37
N GLN A 115 21.40 -11.13 3.29
CA GLN A 115 22.49 -10.17 3.51
C GLN A 115 22.85 -9.38 2.25
N TRP A 116 21.83 -8.87 1.54
CA TRP A 116 22.05 -8.13 0.29
C TRP A 116 22.93 -6.88 0.44
N PRO A 117 22.70 -5.97 1.42
CA PRO A 117 23.55 -4.80 1.58
C PRO A 117 25.02 -5.18 1.83
N GLU A 118 25.28 -6.13 2.72
CA GLU A 118 26.62 -6.54 3.12
C GLU A 118 27.36 -7.18 1.96
N ARG A 119 26.71 -8.12 1.25
CA ARG A 119 27.32 -8.78 0.09
C ARG A 119 27.54 -7.82 -1.07
N LEU A 120 26.62 -6.88 -1.30
CA LEU A 120 26.79 -5.82 -2.30
C LEU A 120 27.97 -4.91 -1.93
N ASN A 121 28.08 -4.51 -0.66
CA ASN A 121 29.17 -3.70 -0.17
C ASN A 121 30.53 -4.39 -0.42
N THR A 122 30.69 -5.62 0.07
CA THR A 122 31.92 -6.40 -0.13
C THR A 122 32.25 -6.58 -1.62
N PHE A 123 31.24 -6.89 -2.44
CA PHE A 123 31.44 -7.05 -3.88
C PHE A 123 31.94 -5.75 -4.52
N LEU A 124 31.25 -4.63 -4.28
CA LEU A 124 31.61 -3.35 -4.88
C LEU A 124 33.00 -2.88 -4.40
N GLN A 125 33.29 -2.95 -3.11
CA GLN A 125 34.61 -2.61 -2.57
C GLN A 125 35.72 -3.44 -3.22
N SER A 126 35.54 -4.77 -3.32
CA SER A 126 36.53 -5.64 -3.95
C SER A 126 36.78 -5.30 -5.41
N LYS A 127 35.73 -4.90 -6.15
CA LYS A 127 35.83 -4.58 -7.57
C LYS A 127 36.38 -3.18 -7.83
N SER A 128 36.02 -2.21 -7.00
CA SER A 128 36.48 -0.83 -7.14
C SER A 128 37.87 -0.58 -6.55
N ALA A 129 38.36 -1.46 -5.67
CA ALA A 129 39.71 -1.35 -5.08
C ALA A 129 40.83 -1.33 -6.13
N HIS A 130 40.60 -1.94 -7.30
CA HIS A 130 41.58 -2.00 -8.38
C HIS A 130 41.62 -0.75 -9.28
N LEU A 131 40.70 0.21 -9.11
CA LEU A 131 40.74 1.45 -9.88
C LEU A 131 41.83 2.38 -9.37
N THR A 132 42.67 2.88 -10.28
CA THR A 132 43.67 3.91 -9.96
C THR A 132 43.02 5.29 -9.87
N GLU A 133 43.64 6.23 -9.14
CA GLU A 133 43.15 7.62 -9.05
C GLU A 133 43.01 8.31 -10.40
N ALA A 134 43.93 8.01 -11.33
CA ALA A 134 43.86 8.51 -12.70
C ALA A 134 42.60 8.01 -13.44
N GLN A 135 42.22 6.75 -13.25
CA GLN A 135 41.00 6.18 -13.85
C GLN A 135 39.74 6.80 -13.26
N VAL A 136 39.71 7.02 -11.94
CA VAL A 136 38.57 7.66 -11.26
C VAL A 136 38.42 9.11 -11.74
N SER A 137 39.52 9.86 -11.77
CA SER A 137 39.54 11.25 -12.23
C SER A 137 39.11 11.40 -13.69
N ALA A 138 39.57 10.51 -14.58
CA ALA A 138 39.14 10.47 -15.98
C ALA A 138 37.63 10.20 -16.11
N CYS A 139 37.11 9.24 -15.33
CA CYS A 139 35.69 8.89 -15.32
C CYS A 139 34.81 10.07 -14.84
N ILE A 140 35.24 10.78 -13.79
CA ILE A 140 34.54 11.97 -13.28
C ILE A 140 34.63 13.14 -14.27
N SER A 141 35.76 13.33 -14.95
CA SER A 141 35.91 14.37 -15.97
C SER A 141 34.96 14.15 -17.15
N GLU A 142 34.74 12.91 -17.55
CA GLU A 142 33.77 12.56 -18.60
C GLU A 142 32.33 12.63 -18.10
N CYS A 143 32.10 12.19 -16.86
CA CYS A 143 30.77 12.09 -16.25
C CYS A 143 30.76 12.72 -14.84
N PRO A 144 30.69 14.07 -14.73
CA PRO A 144 30.80 14.77 -13.44
C PRO A 144 29.74 14.38 -12.41
N PHE A 145 28.56 13.94 -12.85
CA PHE A 145 27.47 13.51 -11.97
C PHE A 145 27.81 12.26 -11.12
N LEU A 146 28.88 11.51 -11.45
CA LEU A 146 29.32 10.34 -10.69
C LEU A 146 29.92 10.69 -9.34
N SER A 147 30.41 11.92 -9.16
CA SER A 147 30.95 12.40 -7.87
C SER A 147 29.85 12.87 -6.91
N VAL A 148 28.64 13.18 -7.42
CA VAL A 148 27.54 13.72 -6.60
C VAL A 148 26.77 12.59 -5.94
N VAL A 149 27.00 12.33 -4.66
CA VAL A 149 26.27 11.31 -3.88
C VAL A 149 24.94 11.88 -3.39
N ASN A 150 23.83 11.27 -3.79
CA ASN A 150 22.48 11.80 -3.51
C ASN A 150 22.00 11.57 -2.06
N ALA A 151 22.63 10.66 -1.31
CA ALA A 151 22.26 10.32 0.06
C ALA A 151 23.11 11.09 1.08
N SER A 152 22.45 11.67 2.09
CA SER A 152 23.12 12.23 3.27
C SER A 152 23.86 11.13 4.02
N THR A 153 24.97 11.46 4.69
CA THR A 153 25.81 10.50 5.41
C THR A 153 25.00 9.65 6.41
N ASP A 154 24.08 10.26 7.16
CA ASP A 154 23.22 9.58 8.14
C ASP A 154 22.10 8.72 7.52
N GLY A 155 21.91 8.79 6.20
CA GLY A 155 20.87 8.07 5.47
C GLY A 155 21.40 6.90 4.62
N ARG A 156 22.71 6.62 4.67
CA ARG A 156 23.35 5.56 3.88
C ARG A 156 23.11 4.19 4.52
N SER A 157 22.81 3.20 3.69
CA SER A 157 22.64 1.79 4.10
C SER A 157 23.90 0.96 3.85
N LEU A 158 24.76 1.39 2.93
CA LEU A 158 26.02 0.74 2.64
C LEU A 158 27.15 1.33 3.51
N ASP A 159 27.93 0.45 4.12
CA ASP A 159 29.11 0.80 4.91
C ASP A 159 30.30 1.13 3.98
N MET A 160 30.24 2.31 3.36
CA MET A 160 31.24 2.86 2.44
C MET A 160 31.47 4.35 2.72
N THR A 161 32.72 4.76 2.68
CA THR A 161 33.07 6.19 2.66
C THR A 161 32.62 6.84 1.34
N GLU A 162 32.55 8.16 1.31
CA GLU A 162 32.18 8.89 0.09
C GLU A 162 33.15 8.60 -1.07
N GLU A 163 34.45 8.53 -0.78
CA GLU A 163 35.46 8.17 -1.78
C GLU A 163 35.25 6.75 -2.33
N GLN A 164 34.98 5.78 -1.45
CA GLN A 164 34.69 4.40 -1.84
C GLN A 164 33.41 4.33 -2.70
N LEU A 165 32.37 5.09 -2.36
CA LEU A 165 31.15 5.18 -3.15
C LEU A 165 31.42 5.75 -4.54
N ILE A 166 32.18 6.84 -4.64
CA ILE A 166 32.54 7.44 -5.94
C ILE A 166 33.32 6.43 -6.79
N ARG A 167 34.30 5.74 -6.20
CA ARG A 167 35.06 4.66 -6.87
C ARG A 167 34.15 3.52 -7.33
N ALA A 168 33.23 3.06 -6.50
CA ALA A 168 32.26 2.02 -6.87
C ALA A 168 31.31 2.46 -7.99
N ARG A 169 30.86 3.72 -7.97
CA ARG A 169 30.01 4.30 -9.02
C ARG A 169 30.77 4.41 -10.35
N CYS A 170 32.03 4.85 -10.32
CA CYS A 170 32.90 4.86 -11.50
C CYS A 170 33.10 3.46 -12.05
N TRP A 171 33.41 2.47 -11.19
CA TRP A 171 33.57 1.08 -11.60
C TRP A 171 32.30 0.53 -12.27
N MET A 172 31.14 0.73 -11.63
CA MET A 172 29.85 0.28 -12.16
C MET A 172 29.53 0.95 -13.50
N TRP A 173 29.82 2.24 -13.64
CA TRP A 173 29.62 2.99 -14.89
C TRP A 173 30.45 2.42 -16.03
N SER A 174 31.77 2.31 -15.82
CA SER A 174 32.70 1.82 -16.83
C SER A 174 32.46 0.36 -17.24
N ASN A 175 31.80 -0.43 -16.39
CA ASN A 175 31.50 -1.83 -16.64
C ASN A 175 30.03 -2.10 -17.03
N GLY A 176 29.21 -1.06 -17.27
CA GLY A 176 27.84 -1.23 -17.75
C GLY A 176 26.84 -1.75 -16.70
N TYR A 177 27.12 -1.57 -15.41
CA TYR A 177 26.24 -1.96 -14.30
C TYR A 177 25.18 -0.88 -13.94
N TYR A 178 24.97 0.12 -14.79
CA TYR A 178 23.85 1.06 -14.65
C TYR A 178 22.79 0.83 -15.71
N THR A 179 21.53 1.02 -15.34
CA THR A 179 20.40 1.04 -16.27
C THR A 179 19.73 2.40 -16.21
N LYS A 180 19.44 2.97 -17.38
CA LYS A 180 18.64 4.19 -17.49
C LYS A 180 17.20 3.89 -17.10
N THR A 181 16.63 4.69 -16.19
CA THR A 181 15.25 4.55 -15.74
C THR A 181 14.56 5.90 -15.70
N GLU A 182 13.23 5.88 -15.77
CA GLU A 182 12.39 7.09 -15.70
C GLU A 182 11.39 7.02 -14.54
N ASN A 183 11.28 5.86 -13.89
CA ASN A 183 10.18 5.55 -12.96
C ASN A 183 10.64 5.40 -11.50
N GLN A 184 11.94 5.55 -11.22
CA GLN A 184 12.53 5.30 -9.90
C GLN A 184 13.04 6.55 -9.20
N GLY A 185 12.71 7.74 -9.71
CA GLY A 185 13.16 9.00 -9.10
C GLY A 185 14.64 9.33 -9.35
N TYR A 186 15.29 8.60 -10.25
CA TYR A 186 16.68 8.78 -10.68
C TYR A 186 16.78 8.53 -12.18
N ARG A 187 17.77 9.16 -12.85
CA ARG A 187 18.03 8.93 -14.28
C ARG A 187 18.76 7.61 -14.52
N PHE A 188 19.68 7.24 -13.63
CA PHE A 188 20.35 5.95 -13.67
C PHE A 188 20.33 5.26 -12.31
N VAL A 189 20.08 3.96 -12.34
CA VAL A 189 20.04 3.10 -11.15
C VAL A 189 20.91 1.86 -11.37
N PRO A 190 21.47 1.27 -10.31
CA PRO A 190 22.22 0.02 -10.42
C PRO A 190 21.41 -1.08 -11.09
N ASN A 191 22.07 -1.82 -11.98
CA ASN A 191 21.50 -3.00 -12.64
C ASN A 191 21.52 -4.18 -11.67
N ASN A 192 20.53 -4.21 -10.78
CA ASN A 192 20.39 -5.23 -9.75
C ASN A 192 20.29 -6.66 -10.34
N LYS A 193 19.89 -6.83 -11.61
CA LYS A 193 19.94 -8.13 -12.29
C LYS A 193 21.38 -8.62 -12.40
N LEU A 194 22.24 -7.84 -13.04
CA LEU A 194 23.63 -8.22 -13.29
C LEU A 194 24.40 -8.38 -11.97
N LEU A 195 24.16 -7.49 -11.00
CA LEU A 195 24.77 -7.57 -9.68
C LEU A 195 24.34 -8.85 -8.94
N SER A 196 23.03 -9.15 -8.95
CA SER A 196 22.46 -10.32 -8.27
C SER A 196 22.96 -11.64 -8.84
N GLU A 197 23.09 -11.75 -10.17
CA GLU A 197 23.65 -12.93 -10.84
C GLU A 197 25.11 -13.20 -10.43
N LYS A 198 25.91 -12.16 -10.17
CA LYS A 198 27.29 -12.31 -9.71
C LYS A 198 27.41 -12.57 -8.22
N ILE A 199 26.63 -11.87 -7.41
CA ILE A 199 26.72 -11.93 -5.94
C ILE A 199 26.12 -13.22 -5.39
N TYR A 200 25.00 -13.68 -5.94
CA TYR A 200 24.29 -14.88 -5.50
C TYR A 200 24.48 -16.07 -6.43
N HIS A 201 25.63 -16.13 -7.10
CA HIS A 201 26.00 -17.27 -7.91
C HIS A 201 25.99 -18.57 -7.08
N GLY A 202 25.44 -19.65 -7.63
CA GLY A 202 25.27 -20.93 -6.92
C GLY A 202 23.98 -21.05 -6.08
N THR A 203 23.05 -20.10 -6.21
CA THR A 203 21.70 -20.18 -5.64
C THR A 203 20.66 -20.54 -6.71
N ILE A 204 19.42 -20.85 -6.32
CA ILE A 204 18.35 -21.28 -7.23
C ILE A 204 17.39 -20.14 -7.56
N TRP A 205 17.11 -19.25 -6.60
CA TRP A 205 16.02 -18.28 -6.71
C TRP A 205 16.45 -16.82 -6.54
N VAL A 206 17.23 -16.49 -5.50
CA VAL A 206 17.55 -15.12 -5.12
C VAL A 206 18.34 -14.40 -6.21
N HIS A 207 19.14 -15.10 -7.02
CA HIS A 207 19.87 -14.47 -8.13
C HIS A 207 18.94 -13.99 -9.27
N ARG A 208 17.71 -14.51 -9.37
CA ARG A 208 16.81 -14.28 -10.51
C ARG A 208 16.24 -12.86 -10.60
N ASN A 209 15.80 -12.50 -11.80
CA ASN A 209 15.27 -11.18 -12.15
C ASN A 209 13.91 -10.88 -11.53
N GLU A 210 13.15 -11.93 -11.25
CA GLU A 210 11.84 -11.88 -10.60
C GLU A 210 11.96 -11.40 -9.15
N VAL A 211 13.15 -11.55 -8.54
CA VAL A 211 13.44 -11.12 -7.17
C VAL A 211 13.89 -9.66 -7.15
N LYS A 212 12.99 -8.78 -6.76
CA LYS A 212 13.27 -7.34 -6.62
C LYS A 212 14.23 -7.10 -5.46
N LYS A 213 15.40 -6.55 -5.75
CA LYS A 213 16.38 -6.12 -4.75
C LYS A 213 16.12 -4.68 -4.28
N PRO A 214 16.39 -4.36 -3.01
CA PRO A 214 16.44 -2.98 -2.54
C PRO A 214 17.34 -2.12 -3.44
N LEU A 215 16.92 -0.87 -3.63
CA LEU A 215 17.70 0.17 -4.30
C LEU A 215 18.28 1.08 -3.22
N PHE A 216 19.55 1.44 -3.37
CA PHE A 216 20.28 2.29 -2.45
C PHE A 216 20.49 3.66 -3.09
N ASP A 217 19.99 4.72 -2.46
CA ASP A 217 20.01 6.08 -2.98
C ASP A 217 21.44 6.59 -3.20
N GLU A 218 22.38 6.16 -2.35
CA GLU A 218 23.81 6.46 -2.42
C GLU A 218 24.49 5.94 -3.70
N LEU A 219 23.93 4.91 -4.34
CA LEU A 219 24.41 4.37 -5.62
C LEU A 219 23.62 4.92 -6.83
N CYS A 220 22.49 5.59 -6.62
CA CYS A 220 21.68 6.12 -7.71
C CYS A 220 22.24 7.44 -8.23
N ILE A 221 22.03 7.73 -9.52
CA ILE A 221 22.63 8.88 -10.21
C ILE A 221 21.53 9.81 -10.73
N GLU A 222 21.76 11.12 -10.59
CA GLU A 222 20.89 12.20 -11.06
C GLU A 222 19.44 12.03 -10.58
N LYS A 223 19.16 12.48 -9.36
CA LYS A 223 17.81 12.48 -8.80
C LYS A 223 16.85 13.25 -9.71
N THR A 224 15.72 12.64 -10.05
CA THR A 224 14.68 13.22 -10.90
C THR A 224 13.37 13.34 -10.15
N ASP A 225 12.71 14.47 -10.30
CA ASP A 225 11.39 14.66 -9.73
C ASP A 225 10.33 13.78 -10.41
N GLY A 226 9.60 13.04 -9.57
CA GLY A 226 8.41 12.28 -9.98
C GLY A 226 7.17 13.17 -9.94
N PHE A 227 6.22 12.94 -10.86
CA PHE A 227 4.93 13.65 -10.87
C PHE A 227 3.83 12.90 -10.12
N CYS A 228 4.21 11.99 -9.20
CA CYS A 228 3.26 11.06 -8.58
C CYS A 228 2.46 11.69 -7.43
N ARG A 229 3.13 12.47 -6.58
CA ARG A 229 2.55 13.21 -5.45
C ARG A 229 3.27 14.55 -5.30
N GLU A 230 2.54 15.57 -4.88
CA GLU A 230 3.12 16.89 -4.61
C GLU A 230 3.87 16.94 -3.28
N TYR A 231 3.30 16.31 -2.25
CA TYR A 231 3.85 16.32 -0.89
C TYR A 231 4.14 14.90 -0.39
N PRO A 232 4.97 14.75 0.65
CA PRO A 232 5.04 13.52 1.43
C PRO A 232 3.66 13.13 1.96
N GLY A 233 3.42 11.83 2.07
CA GLY A 233 2.14 11.34 2.56
C GLY A 233 2.19 11.02 4.04
N ALA A 234 1.20 11.52 4.78
CA ALA A 234 1.04 11.19 6.19
C ALA A 234 1.00 9.67 6.40
N GLN A 235 1.55 9.22 7.53
CA GLN A 235 1.66 7.80 7.82
C GLN A 235 0.29 7.12 7.83
N VAL A 236 0.19 6.02 7.09
CA VAL A 236 -1.04 5.21 7.00
C VAL A 236 -1.03 4.04 7.97
N ARG A 237 0.13 3.74 8.56
CA ARG A 237 0.30 2.71 9.59
C ARG A 237 1.04 3.32 10.77
N ALA A 238 0.57 3.00 11.98
CA ALA A 238 1.29 3.20 13.22
C ALA A 238 2.41 2.16 13.25
N THR A 239 3.51 2.46 12.57
CA THR A 239 4.75 1.75 12.74
C THR A 239 5.77 2.76 13.24
N ALA A 240 6.37 2.48 14.39
CA ALA A 240 7.69 3.02 14.66
C ALA A 240 8.61 2.66 13.46
N LEU A 241 9.63 3.46 13.22
CA LEU A 241 10.76 3.11 12.35
C LEU A 241 11.49 1.91 12.97
N ASP A 242 10.84 0.75 12.98
CA ASP A 242 11.37 -0.51 13.47
C ASP A 242 11.65 -1.38 12.25
N ASP A 243 12.94 -1.53 11.99
CA ASP A 243 13.47 -2.37 10.94
C ASP A 243 13.25 -3.85 11.22
N ALA A 244 12.75 -4.27 12.39
CA ALA A 244 12.46 -5.67 12.66
C ALA A 244 11.36 -6.26 11.76
N CYS A 245 11.43 -7.58 11.58
CA CYS A 245 10.41 -8.36 10.88
C CYS A 245 9.06 -8.34 11.61
N SER A 246 7.96 -8.23 10.85
CA SER A 246 6.61 -8.39 11.41
C SER A 246 6.36 -9.83 11.84
N GLU A 247 5.70 -10.03 12.98
CA GLU A 247 5.33 -11.36 13.48
C GLU A 247 4.60 -12.23 12.43
N ARG A 248 3.68 -11.64 11.66
CA ARG A 248 2.96 -12.36 10.61
C ARG A 248 3.87 -12.92 9.52
N SER A 249 4.83 -12.12 9.06
CA SER A 249 5.78 -12.54 8.03
C SER A 249 6.75 -13.58 8.56
N PHE A 250 7.17 -13.41 9.81
CA PHE A 250 8.00 -14.37 10.53
C PHE A 250 7.31 -15.73 10.70
N ARG A 251 6.07 -15.76 11.19
CA ARG A 251 5.27 -17.01 11.33
C ARG A 251 5.08 -17.75 10.02
N LYS A 252 4.94 -17.05 8.89
CA LYS A 252 4.88 -17.70 7.56
C LYS A 252 6.19 -18.40 7.20
N PHE A 253 7.32 -17.77 7.50
CA PHE A 253 8.65 -18.33 7.25
C PHE A 253 8.91 -19.53 8.17
N LEU A 254 8.62 -19.40 9.48
CA LEU A 254 8.67 -20.52 10.43
C LEU A 254 7.80 -21.68 9.98
N SER A 255 6.56 -21.41 9.57
CA SER A 255 5.67 -22.46 9.07
C SER A 255 6.28 -23.21 7.88
N ALA A 256 7.01 -22.55 6.98
CA ALA A 256 7.68 -23.21 5.86
C ALA A 256 8.71 -24.26 6.32
N LEU A 257 9.43 -23.98 7.42
CA LEU A 257 10.37 -24.92 8.05
C LEU A 257 9.63 -26.07 8.74
N LEU A 258 8.61 -25.76 9.56
CA LEU A 258 7.85 -26.76 10.31
C LEU A 258 7.10 -27.74 9.39
N ASN A 259 6.74 -27.33 8.18
CA ASN A 259 6.13 -28.22 7.17
C ASN A 259 7.06 -29.38 6.76
N ALA A 260 8.35 -29.32 7.07
CA ALA A 260 9.27 -30.43 6.82
C ALA A 260 9.15 -31.57 7.84
N LYS A 261 8.43 -31.39 8.95
CA LYS A 261 8.27 -32.41 10.00
C LYS A 261 7.91 -33.81 9.46
N PRO A 262 6.96 -33.98 8.51
CA PRO A 262 6.66 -35.28 7.95
C PRO A 262 7.84 -35.93 7.21
N LEU A 263 8.68 -35.15 6.52
CA LEU A 263 9.91 -35.64 5.88
C LEU A 263 10.92 -36.09 6.93
N SER A 264 11.08 -35.28 7.99
CA SER A 264 11.99 -35.60 9.09
C SER A 264 11.62 -36.90 9.81
N THR A 265 10.32 -37.21 9.93
CA THR A 265 9.84 -38.46 10.52
C THR A 265 10.24 -39.69 9.70
N VAL A 266 10.38 -39.57 8.38
CA VAL A 266 10.83 -40.66 7.49
C VAL A 266 12.34 -40.63 7.20
N GLY A 267 13.10 -39.78 7.90
CA GLY A 267 14.56 -39.69 7.77
C GLY A 267 15.05 -38.86 6.58
N CYS A 268 14.19 -38.03 5.98
CA CYS A 268 14.51 -37.16 4.86
C CYS A 268 14.64 -35.69 5.30
N ALA A 269 15.36 -34.87 4.52
CA ALA A 269 15.58 -33.45 4.78
C ALA A 269 16.25 -33.16 6.14
N PHE A 270 15.57 -32.44 7.05
CA PHE A 270 16.13 -32.00 8.33
C PHE A 270 16.03 -33.10 9.41
N PRO A 271 16.94 -33.15 10.39
CA PRO A 271 16.79 -34.03 11.56
C PRO A 271 15.51 -33.72 12.36
N LEU A 272 14.76 -34.76 12.74
CA LEU A 272 13.50 -34.61 13.48
C LEU A 272 13.66 -33.80 14.78
N LYS A 273 14.69 -34.11 15.57
CA LYS A 273 15.02 -33.37 16.80
C LYS A 273 15.18 -31.86 16.55
N SER A 274 15.75 -31.48 15.41
CA SER A 274 15.97 -30.07 15.05
C SER A 274 14.67 -29.34 14.71
N ILE A 275 13.70 -30.03 14.11
CA ILE A 275 12.37 -29.49 13.86
C ILE A 275 11.57 -29.38 15.15
N GLU A 276 11.61 -30.40 16.00
CA GLU A 276 10.96 -30.39 17.32
C GLU A 276 11.50 -29.25 18.20
N GLU A 277 12.81 -29.02 18.18
CA GLU A 277 13.45 -27.92 18.90
C GLU A 277 12.92 -26.52 18.51
N ILE A 278 12.66 -26.27 17.23
CA ILE A 278 12.13 -24.96 16.78
C ILE A 278 10.61 -24.87 16.93
N GLU A 279 9.90 -26.01 17.00
CA GLU A 279 8.46 -26.06 17.27
C GLU A 279 8.17 -25.73 18.74
N SER A 280 9.00 -26.23 19.67
CA SER A 280 8.90 -25.95 21.10
C SER A 280 9.51 -24.62 21.53
N PHE A 281 10.16 -23.88 20.63
CA PHE A 281 10.86 -22.64 20.95
C PHE A 281 9.87 -21.47 21.13
N SER A 282 9.90 -20.81 22.29
CA SER A 282 9.15 -19.56 22.51
C SER A 282 9.80 -18.42 21.73
N LEU A 283 9.30 -18.20 20.51
CA LEU A 283 9.79 -17.17 19.60
C LEU A 283 9.54 -15.72 20.07
N PRO A 284 8.48 -15.38 20.85
CA PRO A 284 8.24 -14.00 21.30
C PRO A 284 9.32 -13.44 22.24
N ASP A 285 9.96 -14.29 23.04
CA ASP A 285 10.89 -13.82 24.09
C ASP A 285 12.34 -13.77 23.61
N ALA A 286 12.70 -14.61 22.63
CA ALA A 286 14.07 -14.75 22.13
C ALA A 286 14.42 -13.86 20.92
N ILE A 287 13.41 -13.28 20.27
CA ILE A 287 13.57 -12.56 19.01
C ILE A 287 12.74 -11.28 19.05
N ARG A 288 13.39 -10.12 18.89
CA ARG A 288 12.70 -8.84 18.70
C ARG A 288 11.95 -8.88 17.36
N LEU A 289 10.63 -9.02 17.43
CA LEU A 289 9.72 -8.90 16.30
C LEU A 289 8.91 -7.62 16.44
N LYS A 290 8.69 -6.90 15.33
CA LYS A 290 7.75 -5.79 15.40
C LYS A 290 6.33 -6.32 15.39
N LEU A 291 5.51 -5.70 16.24
CA LEU A 291 4.06 -5.89 16.19
C LEU A 291 3.54 -5.47 14.81
N ASP A 292 2.53 -6.18 14.33
CA ASP A 292 1.81 -5.77 13.11
C ASP A 292 1.25 -4.35 13.34
N GLY A 293 1.86 -3.34 12.69
CA GLY A 293 1.46 -1.96 12.83
C GLY A 293 -0.01 -1.76 12.48
N ARG A 294 -0.77 -1.14 13.40
CA ARG A 294 -2.18 -0.82 13.16
C ARG A 294 -2.27 0.21 12.04
N TYR A 295 -3.24 0.07 11.15
CA TYR A 295 -3.52 1.15 10.20
C TYR A 295 -3.97 2.39 10.99
N LEU A 296 -3.56 3.58 10.55
CA LEU A 296 -4.03 4.84 11.12
C LEU A 296 -5.31 5.26 10.38
N SER A 297 -6.31 5.72 11.13
CA SER A 297 -7.48 6.38 10.56
C SER A 297 -7.07 7.75 10.04
N VAL A 298 -7.66 8.17 8.92
CA VAL A 298 -7.62 9.58 8.51
C VAL A 298 -8.57 10.36 9.41
N PRO A 299 -8.24 11.61 9.81
CA PRO A 299 -9.19 12.46 10.53
C PRO A 299 -10.52 12.57 9.78
N ALA A 300 -11.65 12.32 10.46
CA ALA A 300 -12.96 12.29 9.82
C ALA A 300 -13.33 13.61 9.11
N PRO A 301 -13.10 14.80 9.71
CA PRO A 301 -13.38 16.07 9.02
C PRO A 301 -12.63 16.21 7.69
N TYR A 302 -11.37 15.76 7.63
CA TYR A 302 -10.57 15.81 6.42
C TYR A 302 -11.11 14.91 5.31
N ALA A 303 -11.48 13.68 5.67
CA ALA A 303 -12.01 12.72 4.71
C ALA A 303 -13.40 13.13 4.20
N LEU A 304 -14.25 13.68 5.07
CA LEU A 304 -15.57 14.18 4.71
C LEU A 304 -15.48 15.41 3.79
N ASP A 305 -14.60 16.38 4.09
CA ASP A 305 -14.34 17.53 3.20
C ASP A 305 -13.85 17.07 1.81
N ALA A 306 -12.87 16.16 1.77
CA ALA A 306 -12.36 15.61 0.51
C ALA A 306 -13.46 14.90 -0.30
N VAL A 307 -14.37 14.18 0.35
CA VAL A 307 -15.51 13.53 -0.32
C VAL A 307 -16.54 14.56 -0.79
N GLY A 308 -16.83 15.59 -0.01
CA GLY A 308 -17.69 16.70 -0.43
C GLY A 308 -17.19 17.36 -1.71
N LYS A 309 -15.90 17.73 -1.73
CA LYS A 309 -15.22 18.28 -2.92
C LYS A 309 -15.22 17.30 -4.09
N ALA A 310 -15.08 15.99 -3.83
CA ALA A 310 -15.16 14.96 -4.87
C ALA A 310 -16.55 14.92 -5.51
N ILE A 311 -17.61 15.04 -4.72
CA ILE A 311 -18.99 15.08 -5.20
C ILE A 311 -19.20 16.31 -6.09
N SER A 312 -18.83 17.51 -5.62
CA SER A 312 -18.94 18.74 -6.42
C SER A 312 -18.18 18.62 -7.74
N PHE A 313 -16.91 18.20 -7.68
CA PHE A 313 -16.07 18.04 -8.88
C PHE A 313 -16.68 17.03 -9.88
N PHE A 314 -17.21 15.92 -9.40
CA PHE A 314 -17.90 14.95 -10.27
C PHE A 314 -19.18 15.52 -10.90
N LEU A 315 -20.00 16.21 -10.11
CA LEU A 315 -21.28 16.76 -10.59
C LEU A 315 -21.07 17.84 -11.64
N GLU A 316 -20.09 18.72 -11.41
CA GLU A 316 -19.75 19.84 -12.29
C GLU A 316 -19.01 19.35 -13.54
N HIS A 317 -17.97 18.52 -13.38
CA HIS A 317 -17.00 18.33 -14.45
C HIS A 317 -17.04 16.97 -15.18
N SER A 318 -17.73 15.96 -14.63
CA SER A 318 -17.66 14.60 -15.18
C SER A 318 -18.08 14.50 -16.65
N ARG A 319 -19.10 15.26 -17.07
CA ARG A 319 -19.63 15.21 -18.44
C ARG A 319 -18.63 15.73 -19.45
N HIS A 320 -18.23 17.00 -19.30
CA HIS A 320 -17.43 17.67 -20.32
C HIS A 320 -16.00 17.12 -20.37
N LEU A 321 -15.43 16.68 -19.24
CA LEU A 321 -14.10 16.03 -19.22
C LEU A 321 -14.09 14.70 -19.98
N LEU A 322 -15.05 13.80 -19.70
CA LEU A 322 -15.12 12.50 -20.38
C LEU A 322 -15.46 12.65 -21.86
N THR A 323 -16.34 13.59 -22.23
CA THR A 323 -16.65 13.91 -23.62
C THR A 323 -15.42 14.44 -24.36
N SER A 324 -14.71 15.42 -23.79
CA SER A 324 -13.49 15.96 -24.39
C SER A 324 -12.42 14.89 -24.56
N TYR A 325 -12.26 14.00 -23.57
CA TYR A 325 -11.35 12.87 -23.67
C TYR A 325 -11.71 11.95 -24.84
N ALA A 326 -13.00 11.60 -24.99
CA ALA A 326 -13.48 10.79 -26.11
C ALA A 326 -13.23 11.48 -27.46
N HIS A 327 -13.53 12.77 -27.59
CA HIS A 327 -13.32 13.54 -28.82
C HIS A 327 -11.86 13.56 -29.27
N VAL A 328 -10.92 13.70 -28.34
CA VAL A 328 -9.48 13.62 -28.67
C VAL A 328 -9.12 12.24 -29.24
N LEU A 329 -9.65 11.16 -28.66
CA LEU A 329 -9.43 9.82 -29.19
C LEU A 329 -10.08 9.62 -30.56
N PHE A 330 -11.28 10.15 -30.77
CA PHE A 330 -11.98 10.09 -32.06
C PHE A 330 -11.18 10.79 -33.15
N ALA A 331 -10.68 12.00 -32.86
CA ALA A 331 -9.90 12.76 -33.81
C ALA A 331 -8.55 12.08 -34.12
N ALA A 332 -7.89 11.51 -33.12
CA ALA A 332 -6.67 10.72 -33.33
C ALA A 332 -6.92 9.50 -34.21
N ARG A 333 -8.01 8.76 -33.96
CA ARG A 333 -8.42 7.59 -34.75
C ARG A 333 -8.79 7.96 -36.18
N ALA A 334 -9.58 9.02 -36.37
CA ALA A 334 -9.94 9.53 -37.70
C ALA A 334 -8.70 9.93 -38.51
N ALA A 335 -7.68 10.47 -37.84
CA ALA A 335 -6.38 10.78 -38.44
C ALA A 335 -5.44 9.57 -38.58
N SER A 336 -5.88 8.35 -38.24
CA SER A 336 -5.07 7.12 -38.21
C SER A 336 -3.72 7.28 -37.49
N LYS A 337 -3.72 8.01 -36.37
CA LYS A 337 -2.53 8.31 -35.55
C LYS A 337 -2.75 7.86 -34.12
N SER A 338 -1.65 7.55 -33.42
CA SER A 338 -1.71 7.40 -31.95
C SER A 338 -2.11 8.73 -31.32
N VAL A 339 -2.83 8.70 -30.19
CA VAL A 339 -3.29 9.91 -29.51
C VAL A 339 -2.15 10.85 -29.17
N ASN A 340 -1.01 10.34 -28.69
CA ASN A 340 0.17 11.16 -28.42
C ASN A 340 0.68 11.88 -29.66
N ARG A 341 0.77 11.16 -30.80
CA ARG A 341 1.25 11.75 -32.06
C ARG A 341 0.25 12.76 -32.63
N TYR A 342 -1.04 12.48 -32.54
CA TYR A 342 -2.09 13.38 -32.96
C TYR A 342 -2.07 14.67 -32.14
N SER A 343 -2.13 14.56 -30.80
CA SER A 343 -2.20 15.69 -29.89
C SER A 343 -0.95 16.57 -29.95
N PHE A 344 0.24 15.97 -30.12
CA PHE A 344 1.48 16.72 -30.26
C PHE A 344 1.50 17.58 -31.54
N ARG A 345 0.98 17.06 -32.66
CA ARG A 345 1.04 17.75 -33.96
C ARG A 345 -0.09 18.76 -34.17
N ASN A 346 -1.29 18.45 -33.69
CA ASN A 346 -2.49 19.24 -34.01
C ASN A 346 -3.00 20.06 -32.81
N GLY A 347 -2.44 19.85 -31.62
CA GLY A 347 -3.10 20.29 -30.38
C GLY A 347 -4.39 19.51 -30.11
N ILE A 348 -5.11 19.91 -29.06
CA ILE A 348 -6.40 19.30 -28.70
C ILE A 348 -7.54 20.31 -28.55
N GLU A 349 -7.25 21.61 -28.42
CA GLU A 349 -8.23 22.63 -28.02
C GLU A 349 -9.46 22.67 -28.94
N HIS A 350 -9.26 22.50 -30.25
CA HIS A 350 -10.30 22.53 -31.27
C HIS A 350 -11.31 21.40 -31.15
N VAL A 351 -10.96 20.27 -30.54
CA VAL A 351 -11.86 19.11 -30.36
C VAL A 351 -12.47 19.03 -28.97
N LEU A 352 -12.08 19.90 -28.04
CA LEU A 352 -12.62 19.91 -26.68
C LEU A 352 -14.07 20.38 -26.64
N HIS A 353 -14.80 19.86 -25.66
CA HIS A 353 -16.07 20.45 -25.25
C HIS A 353 -15.86 21.90 -24.80
N PRO A 354 -16.77 22.86 -25.10
CA PRO A 354 -16.62 24.27 -24.74
C PRO A 354 -16.24 24.49 -23.26
N LEU A 355 -17.02 23.92 -22.33
CA LEU A 355 -16.71 23.99 -20.89
C LEU A 355 -15.32 23.47 -20.50
N SER A 356 -14.77 22.48 -21.21
CA SER A 356 -13.41 22.01 -20.99
C SER A 356 -12.36 23.01 -21.48
N ARG A 357 -12.62 23.67 -22.61
CA ARG A 357 -11.75 24.73 -23.12
C ARG A 357 -11.77 25.95 -22.19
N ASP A 358 -12.96 26.36 -21.76
CA ASP A 358 -13.17 27.51 -20.85
C ASP A 358 -12.52 27.26 -19.48
N MET A 359 -12.44 25.99 -19.04
CA MET A 359 -11.73 25.58 -17.83
C MET A 359 -10.20 25.79 -17.91
N GLY A 360 -9.63 26.02 -19.11
CA GLY A 360 -8.19 26.23 -19.35
C GLY A 360 -7.45 25.02 -19.96
N ILE A 361 -8.17 23.97 -20.35
CA ILE A 361 -7.57 22.76 -20.90
C ILE A 361 -7.04 23.03 -22.31
N LYS A 362 -5.73 22.79 -22.49
CA LYS A 362 -5.05 23.01 -23.79
C LYS A 362 -4.11 21.90 -24.22
N LYS A 363 -3.71 21.01 -23.30
CA LYS A 363 -2.75 19.92 -23.54
C LYS A 363 -3.36 18.56 -23.27
N TRP A 364 -2.96 17.57 -24.07
CA TRP A 364 -3.35 16.17 -23.84
C TRP A 364 -2.86 15.66 -22.50
N SER A 365 -1.59 15.88 -22.20
CA SER A 365 -0.99 15.54 -20.92
C SER A 365 0.22 16.43 -20.65
N VAL A 366 0.17 17.14 -19.52
CA VAL A 366 1.28 18.00 -19.06
C VAL A 366 2.51 17.14 -18.75
N SER A 367 2.30 15.99 -18.11
CA SER A 367 3.41 15.08 -17.77
C SER A 367 4.13 14.54 -19.00
N GLN A 368 3.39 14.25 -20.08
CA GLN A 368 4.00 13.84 -21.36
C GLN A 368 4.74 14.98 -22.05
N GLU A 369 4.19 16.19 -22.05
CA GLU A 369 4.86 17.35 -22.67
C GLU A 369 6.20 17.66 -21.99
N ILE A 370 6.23 17.69 -20.65
CA ILE A 370 7.47 17.89 -19.89
C ILE A 370 8.47 16.76 -20.19
N ARG A 371 8.00 15.51 -20.27
CA ARG A 371 8.84 14.35 -20.60
C ARG A 371 9.41 14.45 -22.02
N VAL A 372 8.59 14.76 -23.02
CA VAL A 372 9.03 14.87 -24.41
C VAL A 372 10.01 16.03 -24.59
N ALA A 373 9.74 17.19 -23.95
CA ALA A 373 10.66 18.33 -23.97
C ALA A 373 12.04 17.96 -23.41
N HIS A 374 12.08 17.20 -22.31
CA HIS A 374 13.32 16.70 -21.74
C HIS A 374 14.04 15.69 -22.67
N LEU A 375 13.30 14.79 -23.33
CA LEU A 375 13.90 13.84 -24.29
C LEU A 375 14.50 14.50 -25.52
N LEU A 376 13.91 15.61 -25.99
CA LEU A 376 14.40 16.37 -27.13
C LEU A 376 15.63 17.23 -26.78
N LYS A 377 15.76 17.66 -25.53
CA LYS A 377 16.88 18.49 -25.04
C LYS A 377 17.82 17.66 -24.16
N LYS A 378 18.70 16.88 -24.80
CA LYS A 378 19.60 15.89 -24.17
C LYS A 378 20.44 16.41 -22.99
N ASP A 379 20.71 17.71 -22.95
CA ASP A 379 21.61 18.35 -21.98
C ASP A 379 20.91 19.25 -20.96
N THR A 380 19.56 19.27 -20.93
CA THR A 380 18.81 20.08 -19.96
C THR A 380 18.13 19.22 -18.91
N PRO A 381 18.18 19.59 -17.63
CA PRO A 381 17.48 18.87 -16.58
C PRO A 381 15.97 18.87 -16.87
N LYS A 382 15.31 17.77 -16.48
CA LYS A 382 13.85 17.66 -16.55
C LYS A 382 13.23 18.78 -15.71
N ALA A 383 12.16 19.40 -16.21
CA ALA A 383 11.47 20.44 -15.44
C ALA A 383 11.04 19.91 -14.05
N PRO A 384 11.13 20.75 -13.01
CA PRO A 384 10.87 20.34 -11.63
C PRO A 384 9.40 19.94 -11.44
N ALA A 385 9.13 19.16 -10.39
CA ALA A 385 7.75 18.77 -10.05
C ALA A 385 6.83 19.98 -9.81
N SER A 386 7.36 21.07 -9.25
CA SER A 386 6.60 22.31 -8.99
C SER A 386 5.94 22.86 -10.25
N GLU A 387 6.64 22.83 -11.39
CA GLU A 387 6.11 23.28 -12.68
C GLU A 387 4.97 22.39 -13.16
N PHE A 388 5.09 21.07 -12.99
CA PHE A 388 4.00 20.15 -13.29
C PHE A 388 2.76 20.45 -12.43
N PHE A 389 2.91 20.59 -11.10
CA PHE A 389 1.77 20.81 -10.19
C PHE A 389 1.12 22.19 -10.37
N ARG A 390 1.91 23.21 -10.72
CA ARG A 390 1.39 24.53 -11.13
C ARG A 390 0.48 24.41 -12.36
N ARG A 391 0.99 23.84 -13.45
CA ARG A 391 0.23 23.64 -14.70
C ARG A 391 -0.97 22.69 -14.54
N PHE A 392 -0.86 21.72 -13.63
CA PHE A 392 -1.96 20.83 -13.29
C PHE A 392 -3.13 21.58 -12.63
N ARG A 393 -2.84 22.54 -11.74
CA ARG A 393 -3.85 23.40 -11.11
C ARG A 393 -4.42 24.47 -12.03
N GLU A 394 -3.63 24.91 -13.00
CA GLU A 394 -4.10 25.78 -14.10
C GLU A 394 -4.92 25.01 -15.14
N ASN A 395 -5.30 23.75 -14.85
CA ASN A 395 -6.14 22.90 -15.68
C ASN A 395 -5.59 22.60 -17.08
N GLU A 396 -4.29 22.79 -17.32
CA GLU A 396 -3.77 22.72 -18.69
C GLU A 396 -3.90 21.31 -19.31
N GLY A 397 -3.84 20.26 -18.50
CA GLY A 397 -3.76 18.86 -18.91
C GLY A 397 -5.07 18.09 -18.82
N LEU A 398 -5.63 17.67 -19.96
CA LEU A 398 -6.86 16.88 -20.01
C LEU A 398 -6.73 15.53 -19.30
N LEU A 399 -5.67 14.77 -19.58
CA LEU A 399 -5.48 13.44 -19.00
C LEU A 399 -5.33 13.50 -17.48
N GLU A 400 -4.58 14.46 -16.97
CA GLU A 400 -4.40 14.65 -15.53
C GLU A 400 -5.72 15.00 -14.81
N LEU A 401 -6.57 15.83 -15.42
CA LEU A 401 -7.91 16.13 -14.89
C LEU A 401 -8.86 14.94 -14.96
N VAL A 402 -8.78 14.13 -16.02
CA VAL A 402 -9.52 12.85 -16.09
C VAL A 402 -9.03 11.91 -14.99
N HIS A 403 -7.73 11.83 -14.69
CA HIS A 403 -7.23 11.05 -13.55
C HIS A 403 -7.74 11.58 -12.21
N ALA A 404 -7.80 12.90 -12.02
CA ALA A 404 -8.41 13.51 -10.84
C ALA A 404 -9.90 13.15 -10.72
N LEU A 405 -10.64 13.16 -11.84
CA LEU A 405 -12.05 12.73 -11.87
C LEU A 405 -12.21 11.27 -11.44
N TYR A 406 -11.37 10.36 -11.93
CA TYR A 406 -11.36 8.97 -11.46
C TYR A 406 -11.05 8.87 -9.96
N GLY A 407 -10.12 9.68 -9.45
CA GLY A 407 -9.83 9.76 -8.02
C GLY A 407 -11.05 10.22 -7.19
N ALA A 408 -11.76 11.25 -7.66
CA ALA A 408 -13.00 11.72 -7.04
C ALA A 408 -14.06 10.62 -6.99
N MET A 409 -14.32 9.95 -8.13
CA MET A 409 -15.28 8.84 -8.22
C MET A 409 -14.91 7.67 -7.28
N GLN A 410 -13.61 7.35 -7.18
CA GLN A 410 -13.09 6.32 -6.28
C GLN A 410 -13.23 6.68 -4.81
N LEU A 411 -13.03 7.96 -4.42
CA LEU A 411 -13.28 8.41 -3.05
C LEU A 411 -14.76 8.27 -2.67
N ILE A 412 -15.66 8.70 -3.56
CA ILE A 412 -17.12 8.63 -3.34
C ILE A 412 -17.56 7.18 -3.15
N ILE A 413 -17.34 6.33 -4.16
CA ILE A 413 -17.75 4.91 -4.09
C ILE A 413 -17.00 4.18 -2.98
N GLY A 414 -15.73 4.53 -2.77
CA GLY A 414 -14.88 3.95 -1.74
C GLY A 414 -15.40 4.18 -0.33
N MET A 415 -15.94 5.37 -0.05
CA MET A 415 -16.59 5.70 1.21
C MET A 415 -17.96 5.00 1.31
N LEU A 416 -18.80 5.08 0.27
CA LEU A 416 -20.20 4.64 0.34
C LEU A 416 -20.39 3.12 0.38
N MET A 417 -19.53 2.35 -0.28
CA MET A 417 -19.75 0.90 -0.46
C MET A 417 -19.07 0.02 0.59
N ALA A 418 -18.35 0.64 1.53
CA ALA A 418 -17.54 -0.05 2.52
C ALA A 418 -16.64 -1.15 1.92
N ALA A 419 -16.20 -1.02 0.67
CA ALA A 419 -15.59 -2.13 -0.06
C ALA A 419 -14.09 -2.24 0.11
N ARG A 420 -13.56 -3.47 -0.02
CA ARG A 420 -12.11 -3.66 -0.12
C ARG A 420 -11.67 -3.09 -1.45
N GLN A 421 -10.47 -2.51 -1.48
CA GLN A 421 -9.89 -1.97 -2.72
C GLN A 421 -9.90 -2.98 -3.86
N GLY A 422 -9.62 -4.22 -3.54
CA GLY A 422 -9.65 -5.29 -4.51
C GLY A 422 -11.03 -5.57 -5.12
N GLU A 423 -12.10 -5.43 -4.34
CA GLU A 423 -13.47 -5.62 -4.83
C GLU A 423 -13.87 -4.47 -5.77
N LEU A 424 -13.41 -3.24 -5.49
CA LEU A 424 -13.63 -2.09 -6.36
C LEU A 424 -12.78 -2.13 -7.63
N ILE A 425 -11.55 -2.61 -7.56
CA ILE A 425 -10.69 -2.81 -8.75
C ILE A 425 -11.34 -3.80 -9.71
N ASP A 426 -11.99 -4.84 -9.19
CA ASP A 426 -12.63 -5.89 -9.98
C ASP A 426 -14.09 -5.53 -10.35
N LEU A 427 -14.54 -4.29 -10.13
CA LEU A 427 -15.94 -3.88 -10.32
C LEU A 427 -16.31 -3.75 -11.82
N PRO A 428 -17.24 -4.57 -12.35
CA PRO A 428 -17.62 -4.52 -13.75
C PRO A 428 -18.51 -3.30 -14.07
N VAL A 429 -18.52 -2.87 -15.32
CA VAL A 429 -19.34 -1.72 -15.79
C VAL A 429 -20.84 -2.00 -15.67
N ASP A 430 -21.23 -3.27 -15.80
CA ASP A 430 -22.61 -3.75 -15.62
C ASP A 430 -22.87 -4.26 -14.21
N CYS A 431 -22.21 -3.67 -13.20
CA CYS A 431 -22.36 -4.05 -11.80
C CYS A 431 -23.69 -3.63 -11.16
N LEU A 432 -24.49 -2.79 -11.82
CA LEU A 432 -25.80 -2.42 -11.28
C LEU A 432 -26.82 -3.53 -11.57
N ASP A 433 -27.71 -3.79 -10.62
CA ASP A 433 -28.87 -4.65 -10.83
C ASP A 433 -29.89 -4.01 -11.78
N GLU A 434 -31.02 -4.69 -11.99
CA GLU A 434 -32.08 -4.24 -12.90
C GLU A 434 -32.73 -2.93 -12.43
N SER A 435 -32.90 -2.75 -11.12
CA SER A 435 -33.41 -1.48 -10.56
C SER A 435 -32.40 -0.34 -10.69
N GLY A 436 -31.11 -0.67 -10.63
CA GLY A 436 -30.01 0.27 -10.56
C GLY A 436 -29.72 0.79 -9.15
N GLU A 437 -30.42 0.26 -8.14
CA GLU A 437 -30.29 0.65 -6.73
C GLU A 437 -29.31 -0.24 -5.97
N TRP A 438 -28.87 -1.34 -6.59
CA TRP A 438 -27.95 -2.31 -6.00
C TRP A 438 -26.71 -2.48 -6.84
N ILE A 439 -25.58 -2.70 -6.18
CA ILE A 439 -24.30 -3.02 -6.82
C ILE A 439 -23.87 -4.44 -6.51
N LYS A 440 -23.55 -5.19 -7.57
CA LYS A 440 -23.02 -6.55 -7.59
C LYS A 440 -21.50 -6.52 -7.49
N LEU A 441 -20.96 -7.22 -6.49
CA LEU A 441 -19.53 -7.27 -6.15
C LEU A 441 -19.09 -8.71 -5.93
N LEU A 442 -17.91 -9.08 -6.44
CA LEU A 442 -17.29 -10.37 -6.11
C LEU A 442 -16.47 -10.26 -4.83
N SER A 443 -16.92 -10.88 -3.75
CA SER A 443 -16.24 -10.82 -2.45
C SER A 443 -14.89 -11.54 -2.48
N ARG A 444 -13.84 -10.87 -1.99
CA ARG A 444 -12.47 -11.43 -2.01
C ARG A 444 -12.16 -12.42 -0.88
N LYS A 445 -13.04 -12.55 0.13
CA LYS A 445 -12.82 -13.43 1.30
C LYS A 445 -13.83 -14.57 1.43
N SER A 446 -14.82 -14.67 0.54
CA SER A 446 -15.81 -15.75 0.50
C SER A 446 -15.73 -16.52 -0.82
N GLY A 447 -16.21 -17.76 -0.80
CA GLY A 447 -16.26 -18.67 -1.95
C GLY A 447 -15.50 -19.99 -1.75
N TYR A 448 -15.56 -20.87 -2.76
CA TYR A 448 -15.00 -22.22 -2.72
C TYR A 448 -14.15 -22.50 -3.97
N GLY A 449 -13.03 -23.22 -3.81
CA GLY A 449 -12.23 -23.69 -4.96
C GLY A 449 -11.62 -22.59 -5.85
N GLY A 450 -11.51 -21.35 -5.37
CA GLY A 450 -11.04 -20.21 -6.15
C GLY A 450 -12.15 -19.36 -6.79
N LEU A 451 -13.40 -19.86 -6.78
CA LEU A 451 -14.58 -19.08 -7.11
C LEU A 451 -14.92 -18.14 -5.95
N ARG A 452 -15.39 -16.94 -6.27
CA ARG A 452 -15.82 -15.92 -5.30
C ARG A 452 -17.34 -15.85 -5.26
N ASN A 453 -17.89 -15.58 -4.09
CA ASN A 453 -19.33 -15.30 -3.99
C ASN A 453 -19.62 -13.91 -4.59
N GLU A 454 -20.71 -13.82 -5.33
CA GLU A 454 -21.32 -12.55 -5.71
C GLU A 454 -22.19 -12.06 -4.55
N ASP A 455 -22.03 -10.79 -4.21
CA ASP A 455 -22.70 -10.09 -3.12
C ASP A 455 -23.37 -8.82 -3.69
N GLU A 456 -24.61 -8.55 -3.31
CA GLU A 456 -25.34 -7.33 -3.67
C GLU A 456 -25.42 -6.37 -2.49
N ARG A 457 -25.15 -5.08 -2.70
CA ARG A 457 -25.29 -4.04 -1.67
C ARG A 457 -26.02 -2.81 -2.20
N PRO A 458 -26.82 -2.13 -1.38
CA PRO A 458 -27.48 -0.91 -1.80
C PRO A 458 -26.43 0.15 -2.11
N ILE A 459 -26.65 0.91 -3.18
CA ILE A 459 -25.78 2.02 -3.58
C ILE A 459 -26.56 3.33 -3.58
N PRO A 460 -26.09 4.38 -2.88
CA PRO A 460 -26.72 5.69 -2.94
C PRO A 460 -26.75 6.26 -4.36
N TYR A 461 -27.73 7.13 -4.64
CA TYR A 461 -27.97 7.71 -5.96
C TYR A 461 -26.71 8.31 -6.63
N ILE A 462 -25.85 8.98 -5.86
CA ILE A 462 -24.58 9.52 -6.39
C ILE A 462 -23.64 8.42 -6.91
N GLY A 463 -23.56 7.28 -6.23
CA GLY A 463 -22.77 6.13 -6.66
C GLY A 463 -23.33 5.50 -7.94
N MET A 464 -24.66 5.33 -8.02
CA MET A 464 -25.35 4.91 -9.24
C MET A 464 -25.06 5.85 -10.41
N ARG A 465 -25.12 7.17 -10.20
CA ARG A 465 -24.80 8.18 -11.23
C ARG A 465 -23.37 8.04 -11.76
N ILE A 466 -22.41 7.73 -10.90
CA ILE A 466 -21.01 7.49 -11.30
C ILE A 466 -20.92 6.29 -12.24
N VAL A 467 -21.49 5.14 -11.84
CA VAL A 467 -21.47 3.93 -12.67
C VAL A 467 -22.15 4.16 -14.01
N ARG A 468 -23.34 4.79 -14.01
CA ARG A 468 -24.07 5.14 -15.25
C ARG A 468 -23.27 6.09 -16.15
N ARG A 469 -22.56 7.07 -15.57
CA ARG A 469 -21.70 8.00 -16.33
C ARG A 469 -20.56 7.27 -17.04
N ILE A 470 -19.88 6.37 -16.34
CA ILE A 470 -18.80 5.54 -16.92
C ILE A 470 -19.34 4.59 -17.99
N LYS A 471 -20.47 3.93 -17.73
CA LYS A 471 -21.14 3.06 -18.71
C LYS A 471 -21.49 3.81 -20.00
N ALA A 472 -22.04 5.02 -19.89
CA ALA A 472 -22.33 5.87 -21.05
C ALA A 472 -21.05 6.29 -21.79
N PHE A 473 -20.00 6.65 -21.08
CA PHE A 473 -18.69 6.96 -21.67
C PHE A 473 -18.10 5.76 -22.43
N HIS A 474 -18.13 4.55 -21.85
CA HIS A 474 -17.66 3.34 -22.53
C HIS A 474 -18.50 2.99 -23.76
N ALA A 475 -19.82 3.15 -23.68
CA ALA A 475 -20.71 2.96 -24.83
C ALA A 475 -20.37 3.96 -25.97
N LEU A 476 -20.09 5.22 -25.61
CA LEU A 476 -19.67 6.25 -26.56
C LEU A 476 -18.36 5.88 -27.27
N LEU A 477 -17.36 5.35 -26.55
CA LEU A 477 -16.11 4.85 -27.13
C LEU A 477 -16.35 3.68 -28.10
N ARG A 478 -17.13 2.67 -27.69
CA ARG A 478 -17.42 1.49 -28.51
C ARG A 478 -18.13 1.85 -29.81
N ARG A 479 -19.09 2.79 -29.77
CA ARG A 479 -19.78 3.29 -30.97
C ARG A 479 -18.84 3.87 -32.03
N HIS A 480 -17.65 4.32 -31.62
CA HIS A 480 -16.62 4.86 -32.51
C HIS A 480 -15.46 3.87 -32.76
N GLY A 481 -15.68 2.58 -32.48
CA GLY A 481 -14.70 1.53 -32.71
C GLY A 481 -13.47 1.60 -31.80
N ILE A 482 -13.58 2.27 -30.64
CA ILE A 482 -12.55 2.29 -29.61
C ILE A 482 -12.88 1.25 -28.55
N GLU A 483 -11.89 0.41 -28.23
CA GLU A 483 -12.02 -0.58 -27.18
C GLU A 483 -12.21 0.10 -25.82
N ALA A 484 -13.30 -0.26 -25.13
CA ALA A 484 -13.63 0.28 -23.82
C ALA A 484 -13.54 -0.82 -22.76
N PRO A 485 -13.04 -0.51 -21.56
CA PRO A 485 -12.76 -1.52 -20.56
C PRO A 485 -14.05 -2.11 -19.97
N ALA A 486 -13.93 -3.35 -19.47
CA ALA A 486 -15.02 -4.03 -18.77
C ALA A 486 -15.22 -3.55 -17.33
N LEU A 487 -14.27 -2.80 -16.77
CA LEU A 487 -14.23 -2.40 -15.35
C LEU A 487 -14.48 -0.90 -15.18
N VAL A 488 -15.23 -0.52 -14.14
CA VAL A 488 -15.63 0.88 -13.88
C VAL A 488 -14.43 1.79 -13.64
N PHE A 489 -13.44 1.31 -12.88
CA PHE A 489 -12.27 2.10 -12.49
C PHE A 489 -11.02 1.81 -13.34
N ALA A 490 -11.18 1.14 -14.49
CA ALA A 490 -10.12 1.05 -15.48
C ALA A 490 -9.83 2.45 -16.04
N MET A 491 -8.65 2.97 -15.70
CA MET A 491 -8.31 4.35 -16.00
C MET A 491 -7.58 4.47 -17.33
N PRO A 492 -7.81 5.56 -18.08
CA PRO A 492 -7.07 5.82 -19.29
C PRO A 492 -5.59 6.07 -19.02
N ASN A 493 -4.72 5.60 -19.89
CA ASN A 493 -3.32 5.99 -19.93
C ASN A 493 -3.05 6.99 -21.07
N THR A 494 -1.78 7.38 -21.20
CA THR A 494 -1.34 8.35 -22.21
C THR A 494 -1.54 7.88 -23.64
N HIS A 495 -1.72 6.57 -23.86
CA HIS A 495 -1.93 5.98 -25.17
C HIS A 495 -3.41 5.81 -25.53
N GLY A 496 -4.34 6.20 -24.66
CA GLY A 496 -5.77 5.98 -24.89
C GLY A 496 -6.26 4.57 -24.56
N THR A 497 -5.43 3.76 -23.90
CA THR A 497 -5.79 2.41 -23.42
C THR A 497 -6.11 2.45 -21.93
N PHE A 498 -6.82 1.44 -21.43
CA PHE A 498 -7.36 1.45 -20.07
C PHE A 498 -6.80 0.33 -19.21
N SER A 499 -6.52 0.62 -17.94
CA SER A 499 -6.11 -0.43 -16.98
C SER A 499 -6.32 0.01 -15.54
N VAL A 500 -6.45 -0.95 -14.64
CA VAL A 500 -6.55 -0.71 -13.20
C VAL A 500 -5.72 -1.74 -12.44
N ASP A 501 -5.03 -1.26 -11.40
CA ASP A 501 -4.35 -2.07 -10.40
C ASP A 501 -4.32 -1.28 -9.08
N HIS A 502 -3.80 -1.90 -8.02
CA HIS A 502 -3.73 -1.28 -6.69
C HIS A 502 -2.95 0.05 -6.69
N LYS A 503 -1.89 0.17 -7.50
CA LYS A 503 -1.08 1.39 -7.57
C LYS A 503 -1.81 2.48 -8.34
N LYS A 504 -2.39 2.14 -9.49
CA LYS A 504 -3.15 3.09 -10.32
C LYS A 504 -4.37 3.62 -9.57
N TYR A 505 -5.13 2.77 -8.90
CA TYR A 505 -6.25 3.17 -8.06
C TYR A 505 -5.83 4.20 -7.00
N ASN A 506 -4.76 3.92 -6.26
CA ASN A 506 -4.27 4.86 -5.24
C ASN A 506 -3.72 6.16 -5.86
N LYS A 507 -3.04 6.07 -7.01
CA LYS A 507 -2.48 7.24 -7.72
C LYS A 507 -3.56 8.22 -8.19
N ALA A 508 -4.75 7.74 -8.54
CA ALA A 508 -5.84 8.61 -8.94
C ALA A 508 -6.46 9.35 -7.76
N ILE A 509 -6.66 8.67 -6.63
CA ILE A 509 -7.02 9.34 -5.37
C ILE A 509 -5.95 10.38 -5.02
N ASP A 510 -4.66 10.03 -5.11
CA ASP A 510 -3.57 10.97 -4.84
C ASP A 510 -3.64 12.19 -5.77
N ARG A 511 -3.89 11.97 -7.07
CA ARG A 511 -4.04 13.03 -8.07
C ARG A 511 -5.18 13.99 -7.71
N PHE A 512 -6.32 13.45 -7.28
CA PHE A 512 -7.46 14.26 -6.90
C PHE A 512 -7.17 15.09 -5.64
N LEU A 513 -6.59 14.49 -4.61
CA LEU A 513 -6.22 15.19 -3.38
C LEU A 513 -5.17 16.29 -3.63
N ASP A 514 -4.24 16.06 -4.55
CA ASP A 514 -3.30 17.09 -5.01
C ASP A 514 -4.00 18.24 -5.75
N TYR A 515 -4.98 17.90 -6.60
CA TYR A 515 -5.74 18.88 -7.37
C TYR A 515 -6.54 19.83 -6.47
N ILE A 516 -7.30 19.28 -5.49
CA ILE A 516 -8.10 20.08 -4.55
C ILE A 516 -7.29 20.67 -3.40
N GLN A 517 -5.96 20.47 -3.41
CA GLN A 517 -5.02 20.99 -2.43
C GLN A 517 -5.44 20.71 -0.99
N THR A 518 -5.73 19.46 -0.66
CA THR A 518 -6.14 19.15 0.71
C THR A 518 -5.07 19.58 1.73
N PRO A 519 -5.46 20.05 2.93
CA PRO A 519 -4.54 20.62 3.90
C PRO A 519 -3.38 19.69 4.27
N LEU A 520 -2.26 20.30 4.65
CA LEU A 520 -1.11 19.60 5.22
C LEU A 520 -1.28 19.48 6.73
N ASN A 521 -0.69 18.44 7.32
CA ASN A 521 -0.55 18.34 8.77
C ASN A 521 0.58 19.27 9.28
N SER A 522 0.77 19.32 10.59
CA SER A 522 1.83 20.10 11.24
C SER A 522 3.25 19.70 10.82
N SER A 523 3.43 18.52 10.24
CA SER A 523 4.70 18.01 9.72
C SER A 523 4.90 18.28 8.22
N GLY A 524 3.99 19.03 7.57
CA GLY A 524 4.07 19.34 6.14
C GLY A 524 3.67 18.18 5.22
N GLU A 525 2.97 17.17 5.75
CA GLU A 525 2.52 15.99 5.00
C GLU A 525 1.04 16.08 4.62
N ARG A 526 0.66 15.51 3.47
CA ARG A 526 -0.74 15.43 3.02
C ARG A 526 -1.35 14.07 3.38
N TYR A 527 -2.60 14.06 3.86
CA TYR A 527 -3.33 12.81 4.12
C TYR A 527 -3.82 12.19 2.82
N TYR A 528 -2.97 11.44 2.15
CA TYR A 528 -3.36 10.69 0.96
C TYR A 528 -4.22 9.46 1.31
N ILE A 529 -5.53 9.64 1.24
CA ILE A 529 -6.54 8.68 1.68
C ILE A 529 -6.40 7.34 0.96
N ARG A 530 -6.56 6.24 1.72
CA ARG A 530 -6.58 4.87 1.19
C ARG A 530 -7.92 4.21 1.38
N GLN A 531 -8.25 3.27 0.50
CA GLN A 531 -9.53 2.56 0.54
C GLN A 531 -9.82 1.86 1.87
N HIS A 532 -8.80 1.33 2.55
CA HIS A 532 -9.01 0.71 3.85
C HIS A 532 -9.36 1.74 4.95
N GLN A 533 -8.88 2.99 4.83
CA GLN A 533 -9.24 4.08 5.74
C GLN A 533 -10.69 4.52 5.47
N LEU A 534 -11.10 4.62 4.20
CA LEU A 534 -12.51 4.88 3.83
C LEU A 534 -13.45 3.80 4.35
N ARG A 535 -13.10 2.53 4.19
CA ARG A 535 -13.89 1.41 4.72
C ARG A 535 -14.00 1.43 6.26
N ARG A 536 -12.96 1.89 6.97
CA ARG A 536 -13.02 2.08 8.43
C ARG A 536 -13.89 3.26 8.81
N LEU A 537 -13.76 4.37 8.08
CA LEU A 537 -14.59 5.54 8.27
C LEU A 537 -16.07 5.23 8.03
N PHE A 538 -16.40 4.45 6.99
CA PHE A 538 -17.76 3.96 6.79
C PHE A 538 -18.28 3.20 8.01
N ALA A 539 -17.51 2.23 8.52
CA ALA A 539 -17.93 1.43 9.66
C ALA A 539 -18.09 2.29 10.92
N LEU A 540 -17.27 3.32 11.07
CA LEU A 540 -17.40 4.29 12.14
C LEU A 540 -18.68 5.09 12.01
N LEU A 541 -18.92 5.73 10.86
CA LEU A 541 -20.12 6.51 10.62
C LEU A 541 -21.38 5.67 10.80
N PHE A 542 -21.39 4.43 10.28
CA PHE A 542 -22.48 3.49 10.47
C PHE A 542 -22.74 3.20 11.95
N TYR A 543 -21.68 2.91 12.72
CA TYR A 543 -21.79 2.66 14.16
C TYR A 543 -22.28 3.88 14.95
N LEU A 544 -21.97 5.09 14.48
CA LEU A 544 -22.30 6.33 15.17
C LEU A 544 -23.69 6.87 14.85
N MET A 545 -24.34 6.42 13.78
CA MET A 545 -25.69 6.85 13.45
C MET A 545 -26.72 5.98 14.20
N PRO A 546 -27.48 6.55 15.15
CA PRO A 546 -28.41 5.81 16.02
C PRO A 546 -29.60 5.19 15.27
N PHE A 547 -29.77 5.50 13.98
CA PHE A 547 -30.91 5.08 13.16
C PHE A 547 -30.61 3.93 12.19
N TYR A 548 -29.36 3.48 12.06
CA TYR A 548 -28.97 2.49 11.05
C TYR A 548 -28.53 1.16 11.67
N GLY A 549 -29.50 0.26 11.83
CA GLY A 549 -29.27 -1.18 11.86
C GLY A 549 -28.47 -1.75 13.05
N GLY A 550 -28.62 -3.04 13.29
CA GLY A 550 -27.82 -3.77 14.26
C GLY A 550 -26.38 -3.97 13.78
N LEU A 551 -25.49 -4.45 14.66
CA LEU A 551 -24.13 -4.88 14.28
C LEU A 551 -24.13 -5.90 13.11
N ASP A 552 -25.22 -6.65 12.94
CA ASP A 552 -25.40 -7.57 11.82
C ASP A 552 -25.59 -6.89 10.47
N ASP A 553 -26.21 -5.70 10.42
CA ASP A 553 -26.34 -4.93 9.18
C ASP A 553 -24.97 -4.38 8.75
N LEU A 554 -24.18 -3.92 9.73
CA LEU A 554 -22.80 -3.52 9.49
C LEU A 554 -21.95 -4.72 9.02
N ARG A 555 -22.12 -5.90 9.65
CA ARG A 555 -21.46 -7.16 9.24
C ARG A 555 -21.79 -7.49 7.80
N TRP A 556 -23.06 -7.39 7.44
CA TRP A 556 -23.56 -7.64 6.09
C TRP A 556 -22.98 -6.62 5.10
N MET A 557 -23.06 -5.31 5.37
CA MET A 557 -22.45 -4.26 4.52
C MET A 557 -20.95 -4.47 4.30
N LEU A 558 -20.22 -4.89 5.35
CA LEU A 558 -18.80 -5.18 5.28
C LEU A 558 -18.46 -6.51 4.58
N ARG A 559 -19.43 -7.37 4.24
CA ARG A 559 -19.19 -8.73 3.72
C ARG A 559 -18.26 -9.53 4.65
N HIS A 560 -18.58 -9.51 5.94
CA HIS A 560 -17.90 -10.32 6.96
C HIS A 560 -18.70 -11.60 7.20
N ILE A 561 -18.11 -12.75 6.88
CA ILE A 561 -18.76 -14.06 7.04
C ILE A 561 -18.95 -14.40 8.53
N ASP A 562 -17.96 -14.08 9.36
CA ASP A 562 -17.92 -14.43 10.79
C ASP A 562 -18.12 -13.17 11.65
N PRO A 563 -19.06 -13.15 12.61
CA PRO A 563 -19.20 -12.09 13.62
C PRO A 563 -17.89 -11.73 14.35
N ARG A 564 -17.01 -12.71 14.62
CA ARG A 564 -15.70 -12.47 15.25
C ARG A 564 -14.79 -11.59 14.38
N HIS A 565 -14.95 -11.64 13.07
CA HIS A 565 -14.24 -10.73 12.16
C HIS A 565 -14.73 -9.30 12.26
N LEU A 566 -16.00 -9.07 12.62
CA LEU A 566 -16.52 -7.72 12.89
C LEU A 566 -15.98 -7.20 14.22
N GLU A 567 -16.05 -8.00 15.29
CA GLU A 567 -15.53 -7.64 16.61
C GLU A 567 -14.03 -7.27 16.55
N HIS A 568 -13.20 -8.15 15.99
CA HIS A 568 -11.77 -7.87 15.79
C HIS A 568 -11.53 -6.64 14.89
N TYR A 569 -12.42 -6.37 13.95
CA TYR A 569 -12.31 -5.20 13.08
C TYR A 569 -12.63 -3.90 13.83
N ILE A 570 -13.71 -3.87 14.63
CA ILE A 570 -14.12 -2.71 15.44
C ILE A 570 -13.06 -2.42 16.50
N THR A 571 -12.64 -3.43 17.27
CA THR A 571 -11.65 -3.29 18.35
C THR A 571 -10.29 -2.80 17.84
N ASN A 572 -9.87 -3.21 16.63
CA ASN A 572 -8.65 -2.69 16.01
C ASN A 572 -8.83 -1.34 15.32
N ALA A 573 -10.05 -1.01 14.87
CA ALA A 573 -10.32 0.19 14.12
C ALA A 573 -10.47 1.44 15.01
N PHE A 574 -10.85 1.28 16.27
CA PHE A 574 -11.27 2.40 17.12
C PHE A 574 -10.66 2.36 18.53
N PRO A 575 -9.59 3.13 18.80
CA PRO A 575 -9.18 3.44 20.16
C PRO A 575 -10.29 4.24 20.88
N GLY A 576 -10.54 3.96 22.17
CA GLY A 576 -11.65 4.56 22.93
C GLY A 576 -11.72 6.09 22.89
N SER A 577 -10.57 6.80 22.85
CA SER A 577 -10.52 8.26 22.79
C SER A 577 -10.99 8.86 21.45
N GLN A 578 -10.77 8.17 20.32
CA GLN A 578 -11.25 8.62 19.00
C GLN A 578 -12.76 8.41 18.84
N LEU A 579 -13.31 7.38 19.51
CA LEU A 579 -14.76 7.16 19.51
C LEU A 579 -15.50 8.31 20.18
N VAL A 580 -14.98 8.85 21.28
CA VAL A 580 -15.64 9.95 22.01
C VAL A 580 -15.72 11.21 21.15
N SER A 581 -14.61 11.65 20.55
CA SER A 581 -14.58 12.85 19.70
C SER A 581 -15.50 12.74 18.49
N ILE A 582 -15.48 11.61 17.76
CA ILE A 582 -16.29 11.44 16.55
C ILE A 582 -17.77 11.21 16.93
N ARG A 583 -18.06 10.57 18.08
CA ARG A 583 -19.42 10.54 18.65
C ARG A 583 -19.95 11.93 18.91
N SER A 584 -19.16 12.81 19.52
CA SER A 584 -19.59 14.19 19.81
C SER A 584 -19.88 14.99 18.55
N GLU A 585 -19.04 14.86 17.51
CA GLU A 585 -19.27 15.53 16.22
C GLU A 585 -20.52 15.03 15.50
N VAL A 586 -20.69 13.70 15.40
CA VAL A 586 -21.87 13.10 14.75
C VAL A 586 -23.14 13.40 15.54
N LEU A 587 -23.10 13.33 16.87
CA LEU A 587 -24.21 13.68 17.74
C LEU A 587 -24.60 15.16 17.58
N ALA A 588 -23.63 16.07 17.49
CA ALA A 588 -23.90 17.48 17.25
C ALA A 588 -24.59 17.74 15.90
N ILE A 589 -24.24 16.99 14.85
CA ILE A 589 -24.91 17.06 13.54
C ILE A 589 -26.35 16.53 13.67
N ILE A 590 -26.55 15.37 14.30
CA ILE A 590 -27.88 14.77 14.49
C ILE A 590 -28.79 15.71 15.30
N LEU A 591 -28.29 16.30 16.39
CA LEU A 591 -29.04 17.24 17.21
C LEU A 591 -29.40 18.52 16.44
N ARG A 592 -28.58 18.96 15.48
CA ARG A 592 -28.91 20.12 14.64
C ARG A 592 -30.00 19.84 13.61
N GLU A 593 -30.10 18.60 13.14
CA GLU A 593 -31.02 18.22 12.04
C GLU A 593 -32.29 17.49 12.50
N ASN A 594 -32.36 16.99 13.75
CA ASN A 594 -33.52 16.27 14.28
C ASN A 594 -34.09 16.91 15.55
N GLU A 595 -35.14 17.73 15.38
CA GLU A 595 -35.82 18.46 16.45
C GLU A 595 -36.43 17.53 17.53
N ASN A 596 -36.92 16.35 17.14
CA ASN A 596 -37.54 15.39 18.05
C ASN A 596 -36.56 14.81 19.07
N VAL A 597 -35.31 14.51 18.66
CA VAL A 597 -34.26 14.01 19.57
C VAL A 597 -33.86 15.08 20.59
N LEU A 598 -33.92 16.35 20.16
CA LEU A 598 -33.70 17.52 21.02
C LEU A 598 -34.79 17.66 22.09
N VAL A 599 -36.05 17.33 21.77
CA VAL A 599 -37.18 17.37 22.72
C VAL A 599 -37.02 16.29 23.79
N ASP A 600 -36.65 15.06 23.41
CA ASP A 600 -36.41 13.97 24.37
C ASP A 600 -35.22 14.29 25.27
N LEU A 601 -34.14 14.82 24.70
CA LEU A 601 -32.96 15.24 25.46
C LEU A 601 -33.28 16.40 26.41
N ARG A 602 -34.04 17.41 25.98
CA ARG A 602 -34.52 18.50 26.83
C ARG A 602 -35.38 17.99 27.98
N THR A 603 -36.24 17.01 27.71
CA THR A 603 -37.10 16.40 28.73
C THR A 603 -36.26 15.64 29.76
N PHE A 604 -35.25 14.88 29.33
CA PHE A 604 -34.31 14.20 30.23
C PHE A 604 -33.47 15.19 31.05
N VAL A 605 -32.87 16.19 30.40
CA VAL A 605 -32.02 17.20 31.06
C VAL A 605 -32.84 18.02 32.06
N LYS A 606 -34.08 18.40 31.71
CA LYS A 606 -35.00 19.07 32.64
C LYS A 606 -35.33 18.17 33.83
N ALA A 607 -35.61 16.88 33.61
CA ALA A 607 -35.94 15.96 34.69
C ALA A 607 -34.77 15.71 35.66
N GLN A 608 -33.52 15.77 35.18
CA GLN A 608 -32.33 15.45 35.98
C GLN A 608 -31.62 16.67 36.58
N PHE A 609 -31.66 17.82 35.89
CA PHE A 609 -30.86 19.00 36.25
C PHE A 609 -31.70 20.28 36.38
N ASP A 610 -33.03 20.18 36.27
CA ASP A 610 -34.00 21.28 36.34
C ASP A 610 -33.65 22.49 35.44
N THR A 611 -33.07 22.20 34.27
CA THR A 611 -32.72 23.21 33.28
C THR A 611 -33.37 22.92 31.93
N THR A 612 -33.82 23.98 31.26
CA THR A 612 -34.39 23.93 29.91
C THR A 612 -33.48 24.55 28.86
N GLN A 613 -32.38 25.19 29.27
CA GLN A 613 -31.45 25.86 28.38
C GLN A 613 -30.31 24.90 28.03
N ILE A 614 -30.19 24.55 26.75
CA ILE A 614 -29.16 23.65 26.24
C ILE A 614 -28.42 24.38 25.13
N ASP A 615 -27.16 24.73 25.40
CA ASP A 615 -26.25 25.30 24.43
C ASP A 615 -25.17 24.29 24.03
N LEU A 616 -24.96 24.13 22.72
CA LEU A 616 -23.94 23.23 22.18
C LEU A 616 -22.60 23.96 22.13
N MET A 617 -21.67 23.54 22.98
CA MET A 617 -20.33 24.10 23.02
C MET A 617 -19.43 23.49 21.92
N THR A 618 -18.58 24.31 21.29
CA THR A 618 -17.59 23.83 20.31
C THR A 618 -16.45 23.10 21.01
N ASN A 619 -15.69 22.25 20.31
CA ASN A 619 -14.54 21.54 20.88
C ASN A 619 -13.49 22.51 21.46
N GLU A 620 -13.22 23.64 20.78
CA GLU A 620 -12.33 24.69 21.28
C GLU A 620 -12.89 25.36 22.54
N GLY A 621 -14.20 25.63 22.57
CA GLY A 621 -14.88 26.16 23.76
C GLY A 621 -14.87 25.18 24.94
N PHE A 622 -15.03 23.88 24.67
CA PHE A 622 -14.97 22.82 25.69
C PHE A 622 -13.59 22.71 26.31
N GLU A 623 -12.52 22.70 25.50
CA GLU A 623 -11.14 22.67 26.02
C GLU A 623 -10.83 23.93 26.85
N GLN A 624 -11.24 25.11 26.38
CA GLN A 624 -11.12 26.36 27.15
C GLN A 624 -11.91 26.30 28.46
N TYR A 625 -13.12 25.74 28.45
CA TYR A 625 -13.95 25.56 29.62
C TYR A 625 -13.35 24.57 30.62
N ILE A 626 -12.79 23.44 30.17
CA ILE A 626 -12.07 22.49 31.03
C ILE A 626 -10.83 23.13 31.64
N HIS A 627 -10.08 23.92 30.88
CA HIS A 627 -8.95 24.68 31.40
C HIS A 627 -9.37 25.73 32.43
N PHE A 628 -10.48 26.42 32.21
CA PHE A 628 -11.10 27.34 33.15
C PHE A 628 -11.52 26.63 34.45
N LEU A 629 -12.23 25.50 34.35
CA LEU A 629 -12.67 24.69 35.50
C LEU A 629 -11.48 24.18 36.32
N LYS A 630 -10.42 23.69 35.66
CA LYS A 630 -9.19 23.27 36.35
C LYS A 630 -8.54 24.42 37.11
N ARG A 631 -8.49 25.62 36.52
CA ARG A 631 -7.91 26.81 37.16
C ARG A 631 -8.71 27.23 38.40
N LYS A 632 -10.04 27.25 38.30
CA LYS A 632 -10.97 27.58 39.39
C LYS A 632 -11.06 26.51 40.48
N GLN A 633 -10.82 25.25 40.15
CA GLN A 633 -10.69 24.19 41.14
C GLN A 633 -9.35 24.29 41.90
N SER A 634 -8.30 24.81 41.24
CA SER A 634 -6.98 25.00 41.83
C SER A 634 -6.93 26.17 42.82
N ASP A 635 -7.77 27.20 42.63
CA ASP A 635 -7.85 28.38 43.51
C ASP A 635 -8.91 28.24 44.62
N GLY A 636 -9.57 27.09 44.71
CA GLY A 636 -10.52 26.75 45.78
C GLY A 636 -11.92 27.33 45.62
N SER A 637 -12.17 28.18 44.60
CA SER A 637 -13.46 28.85 44.40
C SER A 637 -14.58 27.94 43.89
N LEU A 638 -14.27 26.70 43.54
CA LEU A 638 -15.16 25.84 42.75
C LEU A 638 -15.08 24.38 43.17
N GLN A 639 -16.22 23.78 43.53
CA GLN A 639 -16.34 22.35 43.82
C GLN A 639 -16.95 21.59 42.64
N VAL A 640 -16.26 20.53 42.22
CA VAL A 640 -16.70 19.60 41.16
C VAL A 640 -17.22 18.32 41.79
N ARG A 641 -18.50 18.00 41.57
CA ARG A 641 -19.09 16.72 42.00
C ARG A 641 -19.47 15.85 40.78
N PRO A 642 -18.96 14.61 40.70
CA PRO A 642 -19.39 13.67 39.68
C PRO A 642 -20.78 13.11 40.03
N VAL A 643 -21.68 13.12 39.05
CA VAL A 643 -23.00 12.47 39.15
C VAL A 643 -22.96 11.14 38.39
N TYR A 644 -23.50 10.12 39.03
CA TYR A 644 -23.57 8.76 38.50
C TYR A 644 -25.02 8.43 38.15
N PHE A 645 -25.23 7.71 37.06
CA PHE A 645 -26.51 7.10 36.75
C PHE A 645 -26.33 5.63 36.41
N ASP A 646 -27.37 4.87 36.74
CA ASP A 646 -27.43 3.44 36.49
C ASP A 646 -28.18 3.22 35.16
N THR A 647 -27.56 2.52 34.22
CA THR A 647 -28.22 2.16 32.97
C THR A 647 -29.19 0.99 33.17
N PRO A 648 -30.14 0.74 32.25
CA PRO A 648 -31.14 -0.32 32.40
C PRO A 648 -30.56 -1.74 32.57
N ASP A 649 -29.31 -1.95 32.14
CA ASP A 649 -28.51 -3.18 32.33
C ASP A 649 -27.76 -3.23 33.68
N GLY A 650 -27.95 -2.23 34.55
CA GLY A 650 -27.35 -2.16 35.89
C GLY A 650 -25.92 -1.62 35.92
N THR A 651 -25.40 -1.12 34.79
CA THR A 651 -24.05 -0.56 34.72
C THR A 651 -24.05 0.90 35.18
N ARG A 652 -23.29 1.21 36.23
CA ARG A 652 -23.18 2.58 36.76
C ARG A 652 -22.14 3.37 35.98
N HIS A 653 -22.56 4.42 35.28
CA HIS A 653 -21.67 5.28 34.49
C HIS A 653 -21.58 6.69 35.11
N THR A 654 -20.38 7.29 35.05
CA THR A 654 -20.13 8.69 35.43
C THR A 654 -20.11 9.54 34.17
N PHE A 655 -20.99 10.53 34.04
CA PHE A 655 -21.04 11.34 32.81
C PHE A 655 -21.33 12.83 33.02
N ALA A 656 -21.68 13.27 34.23
CA ALA A 656 -21.97 14.68 34.50
C ALA A 656 -21.12 15.22 35.65
N VAL A 657 -20.68 16.47 35.50
CA VAL A 657 -19.99 17.25 36.51
C VAL A 657 -20.89 18.43 36.87
N THR A 658 -21.38 18.46 38.11
CA THR A 658 -22.10 19.63 38.63
C THR A 658 -21.09 20.54 39.31
N VAL A 659 -21.16 21.83 38.98
CA VAL A 659 -20.24 22.87 39.44
C VAL A 659 -20.98 23.78 40.41
N PHE A 660 -20.45 23.92 41.62
CA PHE A 660 -20.98 24.84 42.64
C PHE A 660 -19.93 25.92 42.92
N GLU A 661 -20.36 27.18 42.98
CA GLU A 661 -19.60 28.20 43.71
C GLU A 661 -19.72 27.90 45.20
N VAL A 662 -18.59 27.99 45.90
CA VAL A 662 -18.59 27.89 47.36
C VAL A 662 -18.97 29.28 47.88
N GLU A 663 -20.18 29.45 48.40
CA GLU A 663 -20.50 30.65 49.18
C GLU A 663 -19.70 30.57 50.50
N ASP A 664 -18.91 31.62 50.79
CA ASP A 664 -18.21 31.74 52.06
C ASP A 664 -19.24 31.81 53.20
N GLU A 665 -19.33 30.74 54.01
CA GLU A 665 -20.02 30.79 55.30
C GLU A 665 -19.27 31.79 56.21
N VAL A 666 -19.95 32.87 56.62
CA VAL A 666 -19.49 33.80 57.67
C VAL A 666 -19.73 33.22 59.05
#